data_AF-A0A7J5F009-F1
#
_entry.id   AF-A0A7J5F009-F1
#
_cell.length_a   1.000
_cell.length_b   1.000
_cell.length_c   1.000
_cell.angle_alpha   90.00
_cell.angle_beta   90.00
_cell.angle_gamma   90.00
#
_symmetry.space_group_name_H-M   'P 1'
#
loop_
_entity.id
_entity.type
_entity.pdbx_description
1 polymer ?
#
loop_
_entity_poly.entity_id
_entity_poly.type
_entity_poly.pdbx_seq_one_letter_code
_entity_poly.pdbx_strand_id
1 'polypeptide(L)'
;MRPARPLTILFPLAALAAVMLLVHAARPTRADENKKNELKRDIESQLSNIASELRDVPGDSSTSDLERTFGYADTIYDKARELKEHAEGDSDARRMADYYPDYARRYRDAARYLKEMKGSHRRLDELPRKCEDTMKELASRLRAFTDSHDPRGVDEVPRLARELGKVGKDALEQAERTRNEQATFYDRIDDFSDSDGKWSDVRSNLHGAGRAILEHVQRQHEQMKRDDVCGNLAKEERNPLVEEAMRKLFEGKKGIELLYESMDRQLAEMAGYLDGLVGDSNASDIQSAERKLDEVERSLEQLDRIKGNDGEAKRRVETWRNIVRAGREGMKHLRTLKEAQFRADKAPERCREAATRVNDAVARMVASNKEASATRLQALGRSIAEPIKAGLAKTDEQHAVMERALSDAQRFDPSEGRWREVTAKTRASATAIFEYWKRAREAAHSACDDLAKGDQSSVVREGLEKIKAGAGGLIDGYRRDVQTWSKDADSLFQMDCTELEAIWLAMCGADEERNESPDRDEARATAREIGNRMKGRVDPMLVRYADLKKRGEELVSADETKEAATALLKSMDEKFAKFARIQSGGALRGADHPMSQYAAEHGKQMHDDYASRYSCNVYDQPYPDAGGRPDCIVVGSTCYVYEFKPDTRKAKENGKEQLRRYVPAVTKFYQRRIDNKEGNDSSLQGRITSEVERRCVSGGQVDFKSEVIPYPLCEKKYECTR
;
A
#
# COMPACT_ATOMS: atom_id res chain seq x y z
N MET A 1 35.98 13.14 19.34
CA MET A 1 37.22 13.84 19.77
C MET A 1 37.66 14.79 18.65
N ARG A 2 38.15 15.99 19.01
CA ARG A 2 39.01 16.87 18.18
C ARG A 2 40.46 16.30 18.12
N PRO A 3 41.47 16.80 17.36
CA PRO A 3 41.69 18.14 16.73
C PRO A 3 41.88 18.04 15.19
N ALA A 4 42.53 18.93 14.40
CA ALA A 4 43.41 20.09 14.65
C ALA A 4 43.45 21.13 13.47
N ARG A 5 44.37 22.10 13.56
CA ARG A 5 45.03 22.85 12.45
C ARG A 5 46.54 22.56 12.52
N PRO A 6 47.40 22.91 11.53
CA PRO A 6 48.22 24.13 11.72
C PRO A 6 48.81 24.87 10.47
N LEU A 7 49.12 26.16 10.69
CA LEU A 7 50.29 26.99 10.30
C LEU A 7 50.96 27.01 8.89
N THR A 8 51.09 28.26 8.39
CA THR A 8 52.34 29.03 8.10
C THR A 8 53.43 28.50 7.14
N ILE A 9 53.77 29.33 6.13
CA ILE A 9 55.14 29.47 5.59
C ILE A 9 55.49 30.96 5.37
N LEU A 10 56.73 31.33 5.75
CA LEU A 10 57.46 32.59 5.51
C LEU A 10 58.65 32.31 4.57
N PHE A 11 59.39 33.35 4.12
CA PHE A 11 60.75 33.41 3.50
C PHE A 11 60.80 34.13 2.11
N PRO A 12 61.95 34.68 1.62
CA PRO A 12 62.53 35.93 2.16
C PRO A 12 63.21 36.91 1.15
N LEU A 13 63.65 38.07 1.69
CA LEU A 13 64.81 38.91 1.35
C LEU A 13 65.72 38.62 0.12
N ALA A 14 65.98 39.65 -0.70
CA ALA A 14 67.30 40.30 -0.97
C ALA A 14 67.22 41.22 -2.22
N ALA A 15 68.12 42.19 -2.53
CA ALA A 15 68.86 43.20 -1.75
C ALA A 15 69.59 44.17 -2.74
N LEU A 16 69.84 45.45 -2.38
CA LEU A 16 70.59 46.50 -3.13
C LEU A 16 70.04 46.89 -4.53
N ALA A 17 70.08 48.14 -5.03
CA ALA A 17 71.03 49.24 -4.85
C ALA A 17 70.35 50.62 -5.14
N ALA A 18 71.04 51.73 -4.85
CA ALA A 18 70.49 53.09 -4.92
C ALA A 18 70.86 53.86 -6.21
N VAL A 19 69.91 54.64 -6.74
CA VAL A 19 70.15 55.81 -7.61
C VAL A 19 69.11 56.90 -7.29
N MET A 20 69.56 58.13 -7.00
CA MET A 20 68.68 59.31 -6.98
C MET A 20 68.26 59.67 -8.40
N LEU A 21 66.96 59.87 -8.67
CA LEU A 21 66.53 60.64 -9.82
C LEU A 21 65.16 61.30 -9.61
N LEU A 22 65.14 62.61 -9.88
CA LEU A 22 64.02 63.53 -9.73
C LEU A 22 62.73 63.07 -10.42
N VAL A 23 61.77 62.55 -9.66
CA VAL A 23 60.36 62.64 -10.06
C VAL A 23 59.94 64.11 -9.88
N HIS A 24 59.65 64.75 -11.00
CA HIS A 24 59.20 66.13 -11.01
C HIS A 24 57.87 66.24 -10.28
N ALA A 25 57.78 67.13 -9.30
CA ALA A 25 56.50 67.72 -8.93
C ALA A 25 56.03 68.58 -10.12
N ALA A 26 55.33 67.94 -11.06
CA ALA A 26 54.58 68.65 -12.08
C ALA A 26 53.57 69.53 -11.36
N ARG A 27 53.87 70.83 -11.24
CA ARG A 27 52.85 71.81 -10.88
C ARG A 27 51.73 71.66 -11.92
N PRO A 28 50.46 71.53 -11.51
CA PRO A 28 49.35 71.37 -12.45
C PRO A 28 49.48 72.47 -13.51
N THR A 29 49.39 72.07 -14.78
CA THR A 29 49.56 73.05 -15.85
C THR A 29 48.39 74.02 -15.78
N ARG A 30 48.58 75.26 -16.25
CA ARG A 30 47.49 76.25 -16.23
C ARG A 30 46.25 75.80 -17.04
N ALA A 31 46.42 74.81 -17.93
CA ALA A 31 45.33 74.16 -18.65
C ALA A 31 44.47 73.27 -17.73
N ASP A 32 45.09 72.48 -16.85
CA ASP A 32 44.40 71.56 -15.93
C ASP A 32 43.49 72.33 -14.95
N GLU A 33 44.00 73.44 -14.39
CA GLU A 33 43.22 74.32 -13.52
C GLU A 33 42.03 74.96 -14.24
N ASN A 34 42.19 75.39 -15.49
CA ASN A 34 41.08 75.93 -16.27
C ASN A 34 40.00 74.87 -16.53
N LYS A 35 40.41 73.65 -16.94
CA LYS A 35 39.51 72.54 -17.25
C LYS A 35 38.76 72.02 -16.02
N LYS A 36 39.45 71.90 -14.88
CA LYS A 36 38.83 71.60 -13.57
C LYS A 36 37.73 72.61 -13.23
N ASN A 37 38.01 73.90 -13.36
CA ASN A 37 37.05 74.97 -13.05
C ASN A 37 35.90 75.10 -14.08
N GLU A 38 36.09 74.63 -15.31
CA GLU A 38 35.03 74.44 -16.30
C GLU A 38 34.08 73.31 -15.88
N LEU A 39 34.62 72.11 -15.62
CA LEU A 39 33.84 70.93 -15.24
C LEU A 39 33.02 71.15 -13.95
N LYS A 40 33.59 71.82 -12.94
CA LYS A 40 32.85 72.18 -11.71
C LYS A 40 31.64 73.08 -12.01
N ARG A 41 31.84 74.14 -12.81
CA ARG A 41 30.75 75.07 -13.20
C ARG A 41 29.68 74.38 -14.03
N ASP A 42 30.06 73.49 -14.94
CA ASP A 42 29.11 72.73 -15.74
C ASP A 42 28.25 71.81 -14.87
N ILE A 43 28.86 71.04 -13.95
CA ILE A 43 28.15 70.20 -12.98
C ILE A 43 27.17 71.04 -12.14
N GLU A 44 27.63 72.17 -11.61
CA GLU A 44 26.78 73.09 -10.86
C GLU A 44 25.66 73.71 -11.68
N SER A 45 25.86 73.92 -12.98
CA SER A 45 24.83 74.40 -13.91
C SER A 45 23.77 73.34 -14.14
N GLN A 46 24.17 72.08 -14.40
CA GLN A 46 23.24 70.97 -14.54
C GLN A 46 22.43 70.71 -13.27
N LEU A 47 23.04 70.84 -12.08
CA LEU A 47 22.32 70.74 -10.80
C LEU A 47 21.27 71.83 -10.64
N SER A 48 21.58 73.08 -11.03
CA SER A 48 20.59 74.16 -11.06
C SER A 48 19.49 73.92 -12.09
N ASN A 49 19.78 73.34 -13.25
CA ASN A 49 18.78 72.96 -14.25
C ASN A 49 17.82 71.88 -13.68
N ILE A 50 18.37 70.80 -13.10
CA ILE A 50 17.56 69.76 -12.42
C ILE A 50 16.65 70.38 -11.37
N ALA A 51 17.21 71.24 -10.50
CA ALA A 51 16.44 71.89 -9.45
C ALA A 51 15.32 72.78 -10.03
N SER A 52 15.55 73.47 -11.16
CA SER A 52 14.53 74.29 -11.81
C SER A 52 13.38 73.44 -12.35
N GLU A 53 13.68 72.44 -13.18
CA GLU A 53 12.68 71.56 -13.80
C GLU A 53 11.78 70.88 -12.74
N LEU A 54 12.39 70.37 -11.65
CA LEU A 54 11.67 69.71 -10.56
C LEU A 54 10.64 70.62 -9.86
N ARG A 55 10.84 71.94 -9.86
CA ARG A 55 9.91 72.89 -9.24
C ARG A 55 8.57 72.95 -9.97
N ASP A 56 8.60 72.78 -11.29
CA ASP A 56 7.44 72.96 -12.16
C ASP A 56 6.65 71.64 -12.35
N VAL A 57 7.31 70.49 -12.15
CA VAL A 57 6.73 69.13 -12.23
C VAL A 57 5.35 68.97 -11.58
N PRO A 58 5.02 69.54 -10.39
CA PRO A 58 3.68 69.39 -9.82
C PRO A 58 2.57 70.00 -10.69
N GLY A 59 2.80 71.21 -11.22
CA GLY A 59 1.82 71.95 -12.03
C GLY A 59 1.74 71.48 -13.48
N ASP A 60 2.78 70.82 -13.99
CA ASP A 60 2.92 70.61 -15.43
C ASP A 60 1.96 69.54 -16.03
N SER A 61 1.60 69.68 -17.31
CA SER A 61 0.71 68.73 -18.00
C SER A 61 1.43 67.47 -18.48
N SER A 62 2.76 67.43 -18.41
CA SER A 62 3.61 66.43 -19.07
C SER A 62 4.49 65.64 -18.08
N THR A 63 5.35 64.78 -18.61
CA THR A 63 6.52 64.22 -17.89
C THR A 63 7.84 64.67 -18.53
N SER A 64 7.79 65.67 -19.42
CA SER A 64 8.95 66.05 -20.26
C SER A 64 10.08 66.65 -19.43
N ASP A 65 9.74 67.33 -18.33
CA ASP A 65 10.68 68.00 -17.43
C ASP A 65 11.56 66.98 -16.71
N LEU A 66 10.96 65.88 -16.24
CA LEU A 66 11.65 64.72 -15.65
C LEU A 66 12.53 63.98 -16.66
N GLU A 67 12.16 63.98 -17.94
CA GLU A 67 13.01 63.41 -18.99
C GLU A 67 14.24 64.29 -19.26
N ARG A 68 14.09 65.62 -19.18
CA ARG A 68 15.23 66.56 -19.21
C ARG A 68 16.14 66.37 -18.00
N THR A 69 15.60 66.20 -16.78
CA THR A 69 16.45 66.00 -15.59
C THR A 69 17.26 64.70 -15.62
N PHE A 70 16.77 63.63 -16.25
CA PHE A 70 17.59 62.43 -16.47
C PHE A 70 18.82 62.72 -17.34
N GLY A 71 18.67 63.50 -18.42
CA GLY A 71 19.78 63.91 -19.29
C GLY A 71 20.78 64.83 -18.58
N TYR A 72 20.31 65.74 -17.73
CA TYR A 72 21.18 66.55 -16.88
C TYR A 72 21.94 65.70 -15.86
N ALA A 73 21.31 64.68 -15.26
CA ALA A 73 21.95 63.77 -14.32
C ALA A 73 23.02 62.88 -14.98
N ASP A 74 22.77 62.38 -16.19
CA ASP A 74 23.78 61.68 -16.99
C ASP A 74 24.97 62.60 -17.33
N THR A 75 24.69 63.85 -17.69
CA THR A 75 25.74 64.86 -17.93
C THR A 75 26.58 65.14 -16.67
N ILE A 76 25.97 65.15 -15.48
CA ILE A 76 26.69 65.28 -14.20
C ILE A 76 27.55 64.04 -13.92
N TYR A 77 27.01 62.84 -14.18
CA TYR A 77 27.73 61.58 -13.99
C TYR A 77 29.03 61.55 -14.81
N ASP A 78 28.94 61.85 -16.10
CA ASP A 78 30.09 61.83 -17.00
C ASP A 78 31.11 62.93 -16.65
N LYS A 79 30.65 64.18 -16.44
CA LYS A 79 31.54 65.30 -16.09
C LYS A 79 32.21 65.14 -14.73
N ALA A 80 31.55 64.53 -13.74
CA ALA A 80 32.16 64.25 -12.45
C ALA A 80 33.22 63.14 -12.55
N ARG A 81 33.05 62.17 -13.45
CA ARG A 81 34.09 61.19 -13.76
C ARG A 81 35.29 61.82 -14.50
N GLU A 82 35.04 62.69 -15.47
CA GLU A 82 36.07 63.49 -16.16
C GLU A 82 36.85 64.39 -15.16
N LEU A 83 36.14 65.03 -14.22
CA LEU A 83 36.73 65.87 -13.19
C LEU A 83 37.77 65.13 -12.32
N LYS A 84 37.64 63.80 -12.16
CA LYS A 84 38.57 62.98 -11.38
C LYS A 84 40.01 63.06 -11.90
N GLU A 85 40.18 63.17 -13.22
CA GLU A 85 41.50 63.25 -13.89
C GLU A 85 42.17 64.61 -13.66
N HIS A 86 41.39 65.64 -13.30
CA HIS A 86 41.86 67.02 -13.07
C HIS A 86 41.75 67.47 -11.60
N ALA A 87 41.41 66.57 -10.68
CA ALA A 87 41.14 66.90 -9.27
C ALA A 87 42.39 66.91 -8.37
N GLU A 88 43.61 66.94 -8.91
CA GLU A 88 44.82 66.97 -8.07
C GLU A 88 44.98 68.32 -7.35
N GLY A 89 45.16 68.27 -6.02
CA GLY A 89 45.34 69.46 -5.17
C GLY A 89 44.04 70.18 -4.75
N ASP A 90 42.88 69.83 -5.30
CA ASP A 90 41.59 70.49 -5.00
C ASP A 90 40.63 69.51 -4.29
N SER A 91 40.43 69.72 -2.99
CA SER A 91 39.58 68.86 -2.16
C SER A 91 38.09 68.92 -2.53
N ASP A 92 37.64 70.01 -3.13
CA ASP A 92 36.27 70.21 -3.55
C ASP A 92 36.01 69.51 -4.90
N ALA A 93 36.94 69.62 -5.84
CA ALA A 93 36.94 68.85 -7.09
C ALA A 93 36.99 67.34 -6.82
N ARG A 94 37.82 66.87 -5.88
CA ARG A 94 37.88 65.45 -5.47
C ARG A 94 36.55 64.97 -4.89
N ARG A 95 35.94 65.76 -3.99
CA ARG A 95 34.63 65.42 -3.41
C ARG A 95 33.55 65.28 -4.49
N MET A 96 33.47 66.23 -5.42
CA MET A 96 32.54 66.14 -6.55
C MET A 96 32.82 64.89 -7.40
N ALA A 97 34.08 64.64 -7.76
CA ALA A 97 34.47 63.51 -8.61
C ALA A 97 34.24 62.13 -7.97
N ASP A 98 34.42 62.00 -6.65
CA ASP A 98 34.26 60.74 -5.93
C ASP A 98 32.80 60.43 -5.57
N TYR A 99 31.98 61.44 -5.25
CA TYR A 99 30.61 61.22 -4.75
C TYR A 99 29.49 61.54 -5.77
N TYR A 100 29.63 62.56 -6.62
CA TYR A 100 28.52 62.99 -7.49
C TYR A 100 28.13 61.96 -8.57
N PRO A 101 29.01 61.08 -9.08
CA PRO A 101 28.57 59.98 -9.95
C PRO A 101 27.62 59.01 -9.22
N ASP A 102 27.72 58.89 -7.89
CA ASP A 102 26.78 58.07 -7.13
C ASP A 102 25.47 58.81 -6.86
N TYR A 103 25.56 60.09 -6.46
CA TYR A 103 24.40 60.96 -6.25
C TYR A 103 23.54 61.09 -7.52
N ALA A 104 24.17 61.24 -8.69
CA ALA A 104 23.46 61.30 -9.98
C ALA A 104 22.71 60.00 -10.31
N ARG A 105 23.26 58.83 -9.95
CA ARG A 105 22.57 57.54 -10.14
C ARG A 105 21.40 57.38 -9.17
N ARG A 106 21.58 57.72 -7.88
CA ARG A 106 20.49 57.71 -6.88
C ARG A 106 19.37 58.68 -7.26
N TYR A 107 19.72 59.88 -7.72
CA TYR A 107 18.78 60.86 -8.22
C TYR A 107 17.95 60.33 -9.39
N ARG A 108 18.59 59.71 -10.40
CA ARG A 108 17.86 59.13 -11.55
C ARG A 108 16.87 58.05 -11.14
N ASP A 109 17.17 57.26 -10.12
CA ASP A 109 16.25 56.24 -9.61
C ASP A 109 15.06 56.89 -8.89
N ALA A 110 15.31 57.82 -7.97
CA ALA A 110 14.27 58.57 -7.26
C ALA A 110 13.36 59.38 -8.21
N ALA A 111 13.94 60.05 -9.21
CA ALA A 111 13.19 60.79 -10.23
C ALA A 111 12.40 59.88 -11.19
N ARG A 112 12.76 58.59 -11.32
CA ARG A 112 11.89 57.60 -12.00
C ARG A 112 10.61 57.38 -11.23
N TYR A 113 10.66 57.23 -9.91
CA TYR A 113 9.45 57.11 -9.08
C TYR A 113 8.59 58.38 -9.15
N LEU A 114 9.19 59.58 -9.20
CA LEU A 114 8.44 60.82 -9.43
C LEU A 114 7.74 60.85 -10.80
N LYS A 115 8.32 60.22 -11.83
CA LYS A 115 7.67 60.04 -13.14
C LYS A 115 6.47 59.10 -13.07
N GLU A 116 6.59 57.98 -12.36
CA GLU A 116 5.48 57.05 -12.13
C GLU A 116 4.34 57.68 -11.31
N MET A 117 4.68 58.53 -10.32
CA MET A 117 3.72 59.35 -9.58
C MET A 117 2.96 60.31 -10.53
N LYS A 118 3.67 61.05 -11.38
CA LYS A 118 3.07 61.99 -12.35
C LYS A 118 2.16 61.26 -13.34
N GLY A 119 2.59 60.13 -13.89
CA GLY A 119 1.78 59.33 -14.83
C GLY A 119 0.53 58.73 -14.18
N SER A 120 0.63 58.33 -12.91
CA SER A 120 -0.47 57.65 -12.22
C SER A 120 -1.53 58.60 -11.68
N HIS A 121 -1.23 59.87 -11.38
CA HIS A 121 -2.29 60.80 -10.92
C HIS A 121 -3.30 61.15 -12.02
N ARG A 122 -2.89 61.25 -13.29
CA ARG A 122 -3.83 61.62 -14.37
C ARG A 122 -4.93 60.59 -14.57
N ARG A 123 -4.61 59.31 -14.35
CA ARG A 123 -5.57 58.20 -14.38
C ARG A 123 -6.63 58.29 -13.27
N LEU A 124 -6.39 59.09 -12.23
CA LEU A 124 -7.33 59.36 -11.14
C LEU A 124 -8.25 60.55 -11.48
N ASP A 125 -7.73 61.60 -12.12
CA ASP A 125 -8.49 62.82 -12.47
C ASP A 125 -9.66 62.53 -13.45
N GLU A 126 -9.61 61.44 -14.22
CA GLU A 126 -10.69 61.01 -15.13
C GLU A 126 -11.85 60.27 -14.42
N LEU A 127 -11.62 59.68 -13.24
CA LEU A 127 -12.59 58.82 -12.57
C LEU A 127 -13.85 59.53 -12.05
N PRO A 128 -13.79 60.77 -11.49
CA PRO A 128 -14.99 61.48 -11.04
C PRO A 128 -16.03 61.63 -12.16
N ARG A 129 -15.57 62.09 -13.34
CA ARG A 129 -16.42 62.29 -14.52
C ARG A 129 -17.06 60.98 -14.99
N LYS A 130 -16.31 59.87 -14.96
CA LYS A 130 -16.82 58.54 -15.30
C LYS A 130 -17.95 58.10 -14.36
N CYS A 131 -17.82 58.34 -13.05
CA CYS A 131 -18.89 58.07 -12.10
C CYS A 131 -20.11 58.97 -12.32
N GLU A 132 -19.92 60.27 -12.53
CA GLU A 132 -21.01 61.21 -12.79
C GLU A 132 -21.82 60.84 -14.04
N ASP A 133 -21.14 60.50 -15.14
CA ASP A 133 -21.80 60.13 -16.40
C ASP A 133 -22.54 58.78 -16.28
N THR A 134 -21.96 57.82 -15.54
CA THR A 134 -22.63 56.55 -15.20
C THR A 134 -23.85 56.76 -14.28
N MET A 135 -23.77 57.71 -13.35
CA MET A 135 -24.87 58.05 -12.44
C MET A 135 -26.03 58.72 -13.20
N LYS A 136 -25.73 59.58 -14.18
CA LYS A 136 -26.73 60.15 -15.11
C LYS A 136 -27.40 59.05 -15.94
N GLU A 137 -26.64 58.07 -16.43
CA GLU A 137 -27.18 56.93 -17.17
C GLU A 137 -28.14 56.08 -16.31
N LEU A 138 -27.72 55.71 -15.09
CA LEU A 138 -28.57 54.97 -14.16
C LEU A 138 -29.87 55.75 -13.90
N ALA A 139 -29.79 57.03 -13.55
CA ALA A 139 -30.97 57.87 -13.32
C ALA A 139 -31.92 57.93 -14.54
N SER A 140 -31.38 57.98 -15.76
CA SER A 140 -32.16 57.98 -17.01
C SER A 140 -32.89 56.65 -17.23
N ARG A 141 -32.17 55.52 -17.11
CA ARG A 141 -32.74 54.18 -17.28
C ARG A 141 -33.77 53.84 -16.20
N LEU A 142 -33.57 54.27 -14.95
CA LEU A 142 -34.55 54.09 -13.87
C LEU A 142 -35.88 54.80 -14.17
N ARG A 143 -35.85 56.04 -14.68
CA ARG A 143 -37.05 56.78 -15.08
C ARG A 143 -37.86 56.06 -16.16
N ALA A 144 -37.19 55.43 -17.12
CA ALA A 144 -37.87 54.68 -18.18
C ALA A 144 -38.78 53.57 -17.62
N PHE A 145 -38.37 52.90 -16.52
CA PHE A 145 -39.21 51.93 -15.82
C PHE A 145 -40.28 52.60 -14.96
N THR A 146 -39.94 53.63 -14.16
CA THR A 146 -40.90 54.24 -13.21
C THR A 146 -42.02 54.99 -13.91
N ASP A 147 -41.70 55.77 -14.94
CA ASP A 147 -42.65 56.70 -15.55
C ASP A 147 -43.68 55.94 -16.40
N SER A 148 -43.24 54.84 -17.03
CA SER A 148 -44.11 53.92 -17.79
C SER A 148 -44.83 52.88 -16.91
N HIS A 149 -44.47 52.77 -15.63
CA HIS A 149 -44.92 51.71 -14.71
C HIS A 149 -44.67 50.30 -15.30
N ASP A 150 -43.52 50.11 -15.94
CA ASP A 150 -43.15 48.85 -16.60
C ASP A 150 -42.94 47.74 -15.56
N PRO A 151 -43.73 46.65 -15.59
CA PRO A 151 -43.60 45.56 -14.62
C PRO A 151 -42.21 44.91 -14.61
N ARG A 152 -41.47 44.96 -15.74
CA ARG A 152 -40.11 44.42 -15.85
C ARG A 152 -39.11 45.19 -14.98
N GLY A 153 -39.43 46.42 -14.60
CA GLY A 153 -38.58 47.23 -13.72
C GLY A 153 -38.28 46.54 -12.40
N VAL A 154 -39.19 45.71 -11.87
CA VAL A 154 -39.01 44.96 -10.62
C VAL A 154 -37.76 44.07 -10.64
N ASP A 155 -37.50 43.39 -11.77
CA ASP A 155 -36.35 42.51 -11.94
C ASP A 155 -35.13 43.22 -12.56
N GLU A 156 -35.38 44.14 -13.49
CA GLU A 156 -34.33 44.84 -14.24
C GLU A 156 -33.63 45.96 -13.46
N VAL A 157 -34.34 46.67 -12.56
CA VAL A 157 -33.74 47.75 -11.77
C VAL A 157 -32.62 47.26 -10.84
N PRO A 158 -32.79 46.18 -10.04
CA PRO A 158 -31.68 45.61 -9.26
C PRO A 158 -30.54 45.08 -10.13
N ARG A 159 -30.85 44.50 -11.30
CA ARG A 159 -29.83 44.00 -12.24
C ARG A 159 -28.96 45.16 -12.76
N LEU A 160 -29.60 46.23 -13.20
CA LEU A 160 -28.95 47.45 -13.67
C LEU A 160 -28.15 48.17 -12.57
N ALA A 161 -28.69 48.22 -11.35
CA ALA A 161 -28.03 48.82 -10.20
C ALA A 161 -26.71 48.11 -9.86
N ARG A 162 -26.66 46.78 -9.95
CA ARG A 162 -25.42 45.99 -9.80
C ARG A 162 -24.47 46.17 -10.98
N GLU A 163 -24.98 46.19 -12.22
CA GLU A 163 -24.20 46.38 -13.45
C GLU A 163 -23.45 47.73 -13.46
N LEU A 164 -24.17 48.83 -13.22
CA LEU A 164 -23.59 50.18 -13.23
C LEU A 164 -22.89 50.51 -11.90
N GLY A 165 -23.37 50.00 -10.77
CA GLY A 165 -22.74 50.21 -9.46
C GLY A 165 -21.34 49.59 -9.35
N LYS A 166 -21.07 48.53 -10.12
CA LYS A 166 -19.71 48.00 -10.29
C LYS A 166 -18.72 49.07 -10.78
N VAL A 167 -19.12 49.96 -11.69
CA VAL A 167 -18.24 51.05 -12.18
C VAL A 167 -17.82 51.97 -11.03
N GLY A 168 -18.73 52.26 -10.09
CA GLY A 168 -18.43 53.03 -8.88
C GLY A 168 -17.47 52.30 -7.93
N LYS A 169 -17.67 50.99 -7.71
CA LYS A 169 -16.77 50.16 -6.91
C LYS A 169 -15.37 50.05 -7.52
N ASP A 170 -15.28 49.70 -8.79
CA ASP A 170 -14.02 49.58 -9.54
C ASP A 170 -13.24 50.90 -9.51
N ALA A 171 -13.92 52.05 -9.62
CA ALA A 171 -13.31 53.37 -9.58
C ALA A 171 -12.81 53.76 -8.17
N LEU A 172 -13.56 53.44 -7.10
CA LEU A 172 -13.09 53.63 -5.72
C LEU A 172 -11.89 52.73 -5.40
N GLU A 173 -11.92 51.47 -5.82
CA GLU A 173 -10.79 50.53 -5.65
C GLU A 173 -9.56 50.96 -6.45
N GLN A 174 -9.74 51.49 -7.66
CA GLN A 174 -8.66 52.09 -8.44
C GLN A 174 -8.07 53.32 -7.75
N ALA A 175 -8.90 54.22 -7.20
CA ALA A 175 -8.44 55.39 -6.47
C ALA A 175 -7.64 55.04 -5.20
N GLU A 176 -8.12 54.05 -4.41
CA GLU A 176 -7.43 53.53 -3.23
C GLU A 176 -6.09 52.88 -3.60
N ARG A 177 -6.05 52.05 -4.67
CA ARG A 177 -4.79 51.49 -5.21
C ARG A 177 -3.80 52.58 -5.58
N THR A 178 -4.22 53.55 -6.40
CA THR A 178 -3.35 54.64 -6.83
C THR A 178 -2.85 55.47 -5.64
N ARG A 179 -3.67 55.72 -4.60
CA ARG A 179 -3.19 56.40 -3.38
C ARG A 179 -2.05 55.62 -2.69
N ASN A 180 -2.17 54.30 -2.59
CA ASN A 180 -1.18 53.45 -1.92
C ASN A 180 0.10 53.26 -2.75
N GLU A 181 -0.03 53.16 -4.08
CA GLU A 181 1.11 53.21 -5.02
C GLU A 181 1.88 54.54 -4.89
N GLN A 182 1.17 55.67 -4.83
CA GLN A 182 1.76 57.01 -4.74
C GLN A 182 2.49 57.23 -3.41
N ALA A 183 1.97 56.71 -2.30
CA ALA A 183 2.69 56.71 -1.03
C ALA A 183 4.01 55.90 -1.14
N THR A 184 3.94 54.71 -1.73
CA THR A 184 5.12 53.85 -1.94
C THR A 184 6.17 54.51 -2.84
N PHE A 185 5.75 55.21 -3.90
CA PHE A 185 6.65 55.97 -4.77
C PHE A 185 7.22 57.21 -4.08
N TYR A 186 6.45 57.87 -3.21
CA TYR A 186 6.95 58.99 -2.40
C TYR A 186 8.04 58.53 -1.44
N ASP A 187 7.89 57.38 -0.78
CA ASP A 187 8.93 56.83 0.11
C ASP A 187 10.26 56.61 -0.66
N ARG A 188 10.19 56.14 -1.91
CA ARG A 188 11.36 56.00 -2.81
C ARG A 188 11.97 57.32 -3.28
N ILE A 189 11.21 58.41 -3.22
CA ILE A 189 11.72 59.76 -3.46
C ILE A 189 12.40 60.30 -2.19
N ASP A 190 11.80 60.06 -1.02
CA ASP A 190 12.31 60.49 0.29
C ASP A 190 13.65 59.79 0.62
N ASP A 191 13.84 58.54 0.16
CA ASP A 191 15.10 57.78 0.16
C ASP A 191 16.31 58.57 -0.45
N PHE A 192 16.07 59.55 -1.34
CA PHE A 192 17.12 60.40 -1.91
C PHE A 192 17.60 61.45 -0.89
N SER A 193 18.55 61.06 -0.04
CA SER A 193 19.02 61.89 1.07
C SER A 193 20.17 62.86 0.73
N ASP A 194 20.77 62.78 -0.46
CA ASP A 194 22.01 63.50 -0.81
C ASP A 194 21.85 65.03 -0.79
N SER A 195 22.78 65.74 -0.12
CA SER A 195 22.67 67.18 0.12
C SER A 195 23.99 67.96 0.07
N ASP A 196 25.00 67.43 -0.62
CA ASP A 196 26.27 68.13 -0.84
C ASP A 196 26.11 69.24 -1.90
N GLY A 197 26.48 70.47 -1.54
CA GLY A 197 26.33 71.64 -2.40
C GLY A 197 24.90 71.75 -2.98
N LYS A 198 24.81 71.96 -4.30
CA LYS A 198 23.54 72.08 -5.03
C LYS A 198 22.67 70.81 -5.08
N TRP A 199 23.16 69.65 -4.63
CA TRP A 199 22.27 68.49 -4.44
C TRP A 199 21.21 68.75 -3.36
N SER A 200 21.48 69.65 -2.41
CA SER A 200 20.47 70.09 -1.43
C SER A 200 19.25 70.75 -2.08
N ASP A 201 19.44 71.59 -3.11
CA ASP A 201 18.35 72.19 -3.90
C ASP A 201 17.58 71.13 -4.70
N VAL A 202 18.31 70.22 -5.35
CA VAL A 202 17.73 69.09 -6.12
C VAL A 202 16.86 68.22 -5.21
N ARG A 203 17.37 67.82 -4.03
CA ARG A 203 16.64 67.05 -3.03
C ARG A 203 15.38 67.78 -2.57
N SER A 204 15.52 69.06 -2.21
CA SER A 204 14.40 69.89 -1.73
C SER A 204 13.26 69.95 -2.75
N ASN A 205 13.57 70.23 -4.02
CA ASN A 205 12.55 70.32 -5.07
C ASN A 205 12.00 68.94 -5.46
N LEU A 206 12.81 67.88 -5.44
CA LEU A 206 12.35 66.50 -5.68
C LEU A 206 11.32 66.06 -4.62
N HIS A 207 11.65 66.24 -3.34
CA HIS A 207 10.77 65.89 -2.22
C HIS A 207 9.50 66.77 -2.22
N GLY A 208 9.65 68.08 -2.48
CA GLY A 208 8.54 69.00 -2.63
C GLY A 208 7.58 68.60 -3.76
N ALA A 209 8.11 68.18 -4.91
CA ALA A 209 7.32 67.76 -6.05
C ALA A 209 6.56 66.44 -5.79
N GLY A 210 7.24 65.45 -5.20
CA GLY A 210 6.61 64.19 -4.78
C GLY A 210 5.47 64.44 -3.80
N ARG A 211 5.68 65.30 -2.79
CA ARG A 211 4.67 65.63 -1.77
C ARG A 211 3.45 66.30 -2.39
N ALA A 212 3.65 67.28 -3.26
CA ALA A 212 2.55 68.00 -3.91
C ALA A 212 1.65 67.06 -4.75
N ILE A 213 2.24 66.07 -5.43
CA ILE A 213 1.48 65.04 -6.17
C ILE A 213 0.75 64.09 -5.22
N LEU A 214 1.40 63.64 -4.14
CA LEU A 214 0.78 62.76 -3.15
C LEU A 214 -0.44 63.42 -2.49
N GLU A 215 -0.32 64.68 -2.08
CA GLU A 215 -1.43 65.46 -1.51
C GLU A 215 -2.58 65.66 -2.50
N HIS A 216 -2.30 65.86 -3.79
CA HIS A 216 -3.34 65.93 -4.83
C HIS A 216 -4.11 64.62 -4.94
N VAL A 217 -3.39 63.49 -5.01
CA VAL A 217 -4.00 62.16 -5.07
C VAL A 217 -4.84 61.87 -3.83
N GLN A 218 -4.37 62.25 -2.63
CA GLN A 218 -5.14 62.12 -1.39
C GLN A 218 -6.43 62.95 -1.42
N ARG A 219 -6.40 64.20 -1.91
CA ARG A 219 -7.59 65.04 -2.08
C ARG A 219 -8.57 64.44 -3.09
N GLN A 220 -8.09 63.96 -4.24
CA GLN A 220 -8.93 63.32 -5.26
C GLN A 220 -9.56 62.01 -4.74
N HIS A 221 -8.82 61.22 -3.96
CA HIS A 221 -9.34 60.01 -3.33
C HIS A 221 -10.50 60.29 -2.36
N GLU A 222 -10.39 61.30 -1.50
CA GLU A 222 -11.49 61.67 -0.61
C GLU A 222 -12.65 62.35 -1.36
N GLN A 223 -12.40 63.06 -2.46
CA GLN A 223 -13.45 63.57 -3.36
C GLN A 223 -14.25 62.41 -3.99
N MET A 224 -13.58 61.37 -4.48
CA MET A 224 -14.18 60.19 -5.10
C MET A 224 -15.15 59.44 -4.18
N LYS A 225 -14.80 59.32 -2.89
CA LYS A 225 -15.64 58.67 -1.87
C LYS A 225 -16.96 59.38 -1.61
N ARG A 226 -17.09 60.66 -1.96
CA ARG A 226 -18.31 61.41 -1.69
C ARG A 226 -19.51 60.80 -2.39
N ASP A 227 -20.65 60.85 -1.70
CA ASP A 227 -21.91 60.29 -2.16
C ASP A 227 -22.41 60.90 -3.48
N ASP A 228 -22.07 62.16 -3.76
CA ASP A 228 -22.40 62.87 -4.99
C ASP A 228 -21.44 62.62 -6.17
N VAL A 229 -20.34 61.87 -5.96
CA VAL A 229 -19.37 61.51 -7.00
C VAL A 229 -19.49 60.02 -7.34
N CYS A 230 -18.82 59.13 -6.59
CA CYS A 230 -18.94 57.67 -6.79
C CYS A 230 -19.61 56.95 -5.61
N GLY A 231 -19.71 57.58 -4.43
CA GLY A 231 -20.15 56.94 -3.19
C GLY A 231 -21.55 56.32 -3.28
N ASN A 232 -22.53 57.02 -3.85
CA ASN A 232 -23.86 56.44 -4.07
C ASN A 232 -23.90 55.41 -5.21
N LEU A 233 -23.09 55.57 -6.27
CA LEU A 233 -23.05 54.60 -7.37
C LEU A 233 -22.55 53.23 -6.85
N ALA A 234 -21.50 53.22 -6.04
CA ALA A 234 -20.94 52.02 -5.43
C ALA A 234 -21.87 51.28 -4.44
N LYS A 235 -22.98 51.91 -4.01
CA LYS A 235 -24.01 51.29 -3.15
C LYS A 235 -24.98 50.36 -3.90
N GLU A 236 -24.91 50.31 -5.24
CA GLU A 236 -25.73 49.42 -6.09
C GLU A 236 -27.24 49.52 -5.77
N GLU A 237 -27.85 48.46 -5.25
CA GLU A 237 -29.27 48.39 -4.88
C GLU A 237 -29.66 49.36 -3.75
N ARG A 238 -28.69 49.83 -2.96
CA ARG A 238 -28.85 50.85 -1.91
C ARG A 238 -28.51 52.26 -2.40
N ASN A 239 -28.41 52.47 -3.71
CA ASN A 239 -28.35 53.81 -4.28
C ASN A 239 -29.72 54.50 -4.06
N PRO A 240 -29.79 55.73 -3.53
CA PRO A 240 -31.06 56.40 -3.25
C PRO A 240 -32.02 56.51 -4.45
N LEU A 241 -31.49 56.60 -5.68
CA LEU A 241 -32.31 56.63 -6.89
C LEU A 241 -32.91 55.25 -7.22
N VAL A 242 -32.19 54.18 -6.90
CA VAL A 242 -32.66 52.79 -7.05
C VAL A 242 -33.74 52.48 -6.02
N GLU A 243 -33.52 52.87 -4.76
CA GLU A 243 -34.54 52.73 -3.70
C GLU A 243 -35.82 53.51 -4.03
N GLU A 244 -35.70 54.76 -4.49
CA GLU A 244 -36.83 55.58 -4.96
C GLU A 244 -37.54 54.95 -6.18
N ALA A 245 -36.79 54.44 -7.16
CA ALA A 245 -37.36 53.81 -8.34
C ALA A 245 -38.11 52.52 -8.02
N MET A 246 -37.54 51.67 -7.17
CA MET A 246 -38.20 50.47 -6.68
C MET A 246 -39.45 50.83 -5.87
N ARG A 247 -39.40 51.86 -5.00
CA ARG A 247 -40.59 52.31 -4.27
C ARG A 247 -41.73 52.69 -5.22
N LYS A 248 -41.46 53.50 -6.25
CA LYS A 248 -42.46 53.88 -7.26
C LYS A 248 -43.03 52.70 -8.05
N LEU A 249 -42.18 51.74 -8.45
CA LEU A 249 -42.62 50.53 -9.15
C LEU A 249 -43.53 49.64 -8.29
N PHE A 250 -43.35 49.68 -6.97
CA PHE A 250 -44.08 48.86 -6.00
C PHE A 250 -45.24 49.57 -5.28
N GLU A 251 -45.39 50.90 -5.40
CA GLU A 251 -46.52 51.67 -4.84
C GLU A 251 -47.88 51.33 -5.52
N GLY A 252 -47.89 50.50 -6.57
CA GLY A 252 -49.10 49.97 -7.21
C GLY A 252 -49.35 48.48 -6.94
N LYS A 253 -50.63 48.08 -6.84
CA LYS A 253 -51.09 46.67 -6.68
C LYS A 253 -50.35 45.66 -7.56
N LYS A 254 -50.08 46.05 -8.81
CA LYS A 254 -49.39 45.25 -9.82
C LYS A 254 -48.00 44.77 -9.37
N GLY A 255 -47.28 45.56 -8.57
CA GLY A 255 -45.97 45.17 -8.02
C GLY A 255 -46.05 44.01 -7.02
N ILE A 256 -47.11 43.98 -6.20
CA ILE A 256 -47.38 42.88 -5.27
C ILE A 256 -47.81 41.62 -6.05
N GLU A 257 -48.66 41.78 -7.06
CA GLU A 257 -49.12 40.68 -7.94
C GLU A 257 -47.93 40.00 -8.66
N LEU A 258 -46.97 40.77 -9.19
CA LEU A 258 -45.75 40.23 -9.84
C LEU A 258 -44.87 39.43 -8.87
N LEU A 259 -44.75 39.86 -7.60
CA LEU A 259 -44.03 39.07 -6.60
C LEU A 259 -44.74 37.75 -6.28
N TYR A 260 -46.08 37.72 -6.28
CA TYR A 260 -46.83 36.47 -6.13
C TYR A 260 -46.60 35.53 -7.32
N GLU A 261 -46.70 36.03 -8.56
CA GLU A 261 -46.41 35.24 -9.77
C GLU A 261 -44.98 34.73 -9.81
N SER A 262 -44.01 35.54 -9.39
CA SER A 262 -42.59 35.16 -9.32
C SER A 262 -42.38 34.03 -8.32
N MET A 263 -42.90 34.17 -7.08
CA MET A 263 -42.79 33.10 -6.08
C MET A 263 -43.51 31.82 -6.53
N ASP A 264 -44.72 31.90 -7.07
CA ASP A 264 -45.46 30.73 -7.56
C ASP A 264 -44.71 30.00 -8.69
N ARG A 265 -43.97 30.74 -9.54
CA ARG A 265 -43.05 30.17 -10.55
C ARG A 265 -41.87 29.43 -9.90
N GLN A 266 -41.21 30.03 -8.91
CA GLN A 266 -40.10 29.38 -8.21
C GLN A 266 -40.56 28.11 -7.46
N LEU A 267 -41.77 28.11 -6.89
CA LEU A 267 -42.35 26.94 -6.25
C LEU A 267 -42.67 25.82 -7.26
N ALA A 268 -43.13 26.16 -8.47
CA ALA A 268 -43.34 25.19 -9.54
C ALA A 268 -42.02 24.59 -10.08
N GLU A 269 -40.99 25.42 -10.30
CA GLU A 269 -39.66 24.95 -10.69
C GLU A 269 -39.05 24.06 -9.60
N MET A 270 -39.17 24.44 -8.33
CA MET A 270 -38.76 23.60 -7.20
C MET A 270 -39.49 22.26 -7.17
N ALA A 271 -40.81 22.24 -7.37
CA ALA A 271 -41.57 21.00 -7.44
C ALA A 271 -41.11 20.10 -8.61
N GLY A 272 -40.68 20.69 -9.72
CA GLY A 272 -40.05 19.99 -10.85
C GLY A 272 -38.73 19.30 -10.47
N TYR A 273 -37.81 20.01 -9.79
CA TYR A 273 -36.56 19.40 -9.30
C TYR A 273 -36.75 18.31 -8.25
N LEU A 274 -37.89 18.33 -7.53
CA LEU A 274 -38.23 17.32 -6.52
C LEU A 274 -38.95 16.11 -7.12
N ASP A 275 -39.29 16.14 -8.40
CA ASP A 275 -39.89 15.01 -9.10
C ASP A 275 -38.83 13.99 -9.53
N GLY A 276 -39.19 12.71 -9.57
CA GLY A 276 -38.32 11.68 -10.14
C GLY A 276 -37.01 11.35 -9.38
N LEU A 277 -36.69 12.05 -8.28
CA LEU A 277 -35.43 12.01 -7.52
C LEU A 277 -34.85 10.61 -7.19
N VAL A 278 -35.60 9.52 -7.32
CA VAL A 278 -35.06 8.15 -7.18
C VAL A 278 -34.07 7.80 -8.28
N GLY A 279 -34.34 8.22 -9.52
CA GLY A 279 -33.61 7.78 -10.71
C GLY A 279 -32.18 8.34 -10.81
N ASP A 280 -31.96 9.55 -10.30
CA ASP A 280 -30.68 10.24 -10.43
C ASP A 280 -29.60 9.67 -9.51
N SER A 281 -28.34 9.70 -9.94
CA SER A 281 -27.23 9.11 -9.19
C SER A 281 -26.66 10.01 -8.08
N ASN A 282 -27.22 11.21 -7.87
CA ASN A 282 -26.66 12.23 -6.99
C ASN A 282 -27.75 13.14 -6.37
N ALA A 283 -27.35 14.26 -5.73
CA ALA A 283 -28.25 15.17 -5.01
C ALA A 283 -28.35 16.58 -5.65
N SER A 284 -28.03 16.75 -6.94
CA SER A 284 -28.04 18.02 -7.67
C SER A 284 -29.38 18.74 -7.60
N ASP A 285 -30.46 18.00 -7.75
CA ASP A 285 -31.79 18.57 -7.91
C ASP A 285 -32.40 18.97 -6.56
N ILE A 286 -31.99 18.30 -5.47
CA ILE A 286 -32.23 18.77 -4.10
C ILE A 286 -31.53 20.12 -3.88
N GLN A 287 -30.30 20.29 -4.37
CA GLN A 287 -29.59 21.58 -4.29
C GLN A 287 -30.22 22.65 -5.21
N SER A 288 -30.79 22.26 -6.35
CA SER A 288 -31.57 23.17 -7.21
C SER A 288 -32.85 23.63 -6.51
N ALA A 289 -33.56 22.72 -5.85
CA ALA A 289 -34.72 23.03 -5.01
C ALA A 289 -34.35 23.98 -3.84
N GLU A 290 -33.22 23.75 -3.17
CA GLU A 290 -32.72 24.64 -2.12
C GLU A 290 -32.42 26.06 -2.64
N ARG A 291 -31.77 26.20 -3.81
CA ARG A 291 -31.58 27.51 -4.46
C ARG A 291 -32.90 28.21 -4.78
N LYS A 292 -33.95 27.47 -5.13
CA LYS A 292 -35.30 28.02 -5.36
C LYS A 292 -35.96 28.49 -4.06
N LEU A 293 -35.71 27.85 -2.92
CA LEU A 293 -36.10 28.38 -1.60
C LEU A 293 -35.41 29.71 -1.29
N ASP A 294 -34.13 29.87 -1.64
CA ASP A 294 -33.39 31.13 -1.46
C ASP A 294 -33.91 32.25 -2.39
N GLU A 295 -34.46 31.91 -3.56
CA GLU A 295 -35.15 32.85 -4.44
C GLU A 295 -36.51 33.28 -3.85
N VAL A 296 -37.31 32.32 -3.34
CA VAL A 296 -38.58 32.63 -2.65
C VAL A 296 -38.35 33.49 -1.40
N GLU A 297 -37.33 33.22 -0.58
CA GLU A 297 -37.02 34.03 0.61
C GLU A 297 -36.69 35.48 0.24
N ARG A 298 -35.93 35.71 -0.84
CA ARG A 298 -35.64 37.05 -1.35
C ARG A 298 -36.89 37.78 -1.85
N SER A 299 -37.80 37.11 -2.56
CA SER A 299 -39.09 37.69 -2.95
C SER A 299 -39.97 38.01 -1.74
N LEU A 300 -39.94 37.19 -0.68
CA LEU A 300 -40.64 37.48 0.58
C LEU A 300 -40.04 38.69 1.31
N GLU A 301 -38.72 38.88 1.29
CA GLU A 301 -38.09 40.10 1.83
C GLU A 301 -38.45 41.36 1.04
N GLN A 302 -38.51 41.28 -0.29
CA GLN A 302 -38.98 42.38 -1.13
C GLN A 302 -40.44 42.71 -0.80
N LEU A 303 -41.31 41.69 -0.74
CA LEU A 303 -42.71 41.82 -0.34
C LEU A 303 -42.87 42.47 1.04
N ASP A 304 -42.02 42.10 2.01
CA ASP A 304 -42.03 42.65 3.37
C ASP A 304 -41.80 44.17 3.42
N ARG A 305 -40.96 44.68 2.52
CA ARG A 305 -40.65 46.12 2.41
C ARG A 305 -41.79 46.91 1.75
N ILE A 306 -42.52 46.31 0.81
CA ILE A 306 -43.48 47.03 -0.05
C ILE A 306 -44.95 46.85 0.34
N LYS A 307 -45.27 45.81 1.12
CA LYS A 307 -46.66 45.41 1.46
C LYS A 307 -47.53 46.54 2.02
N GLY A 308 -46.94 47.57 2.62
CA GLY A 308 -47.65 48.73 3.16
C GLY A 308 -48.78 48.32 4.12
N ASN A 309 -50.02 48.54 3.70
CA ASN A 309 -51.22 48.13 4.43
C ASN A 309 -52.00 46.95 3.83
N ASP A 310 -51.48 46.31 2.78
CA ASP A 310 -52.09 45.11 2.22
C ASP A 310 -52.08 43.94 3.23
N GLY A 311 -53.28 43.47 3.59
CA GLY A 311 -53.47 42.42 4.59
C GLY A 311 -53.06 41.03 4.10
N GLU A 312 -53.17 40.76 2.80
CA GLU A 312 -52.73 39.48 2.23
C GLU A 312 -51.20 39.42 2.15
N ALA A 313 -50.55 40.49 1.71
CA ALA A 313 -49.09 40.57 1.66
C ALA A 313 -48.49 40.44 3.07
N LYS A 314 -49.10 41.07 4.10
CA LYS A 314 -48.74 40.86 5.51
C LYS A 314 -48.84 39.39 5.92
N ARG A 315 -49.99 38.74 5.65
CA ARG A 315 -50.24 37.32 5.95
C ARG A 315 -49.22 36.40 5.27
N ARG A 316 -49.01 36.55 3.96
CA ARG A 316 -48.09 35.71 3.17
C ARG A 316 -46.66 35.82 3.68
N VAL A 317 -46.15 37.03 3.94
CA VAL A 317 -44.78 37.21 4.46
C VAL A 317 -44.56 36.47 5.78
N GLU A 318 -45.52 36.56 6.71
CA GLU A 318 -45.41 35.88 8.00
C GLU A 318 -45.53 34.35 7.87
N THR A 319 -46.54 33.87 7.15
CA THR A 319 -46.79 32.43 6.97
C THR A 319 -45.69 31.76 6.14
N TRP A 320 -45.31 32.33 5.00
CA TRP A 320 -44.40 31.69 4.04
C TRP A 320 -42.95 31.69 4.54
N ARG A 321 -42.52 32.65 5.37
CA ARG A 321 -41.21 32.58 6.05
C ARG A 321 -41.07 31.32 6.91
N ASN A 322 -42.13 30.91 7.60
CA ASN A 322 -42.13 29.66 8.37
C ASN A 322 -42.17 28.43 7.45
N ILE A 323 -42.90 28.49 6.34
CA ILE A 323 -42.92 27.43 5.32
C ILE A 323 -41.54 27.23 4.68
N VAL A 324 -40.84 28.29 4.27
CA VAL A 324 -39.47 28.22 3.70
C VAL A 324 -38.50 27.53 4.66
N ARG A 325 -38.55 27.87 5.95
CA ARG A 325 -37.74 27.21 7.00
C ARG A 325 -38.05 25.73 7.12
N ALA A 326 -39.33 25.35 7.15
CA ALA A 326 -39.74 23.94 7.16
C ALA A 326 -39.32 23.21 5.88
N GLY A 327 -39.35 23.89 4.72
CA GLY A 327 -38.88 23.37 3.44
C GLY A 327 -37.40 23.05 3.45
N ARG A 328 -36.56 23.95 3.97
CA ARG A 328 -35.09 23.71 4.11
C ARG A 328 -34.78 22.47 4.95
N GLU A 329 -35.45 22.28 6.09
CA GLU A 329 -35.28 21.04 6.88
C GLU A 329 -35.79 19.81 6.10
N GLY A 330 -36.91 19.90 5.38
CA GLY A 330 -37.37 18.84 4.48
C GLY A 330 -36.34 18.42 3.42
N MET A 331 -35.66 19.38 2.77
CA MET A 331 -34.62 19.10 1.76
C MET A 331 -33.39 18.42 2.37
N LYS A 332 -32.99 18.81 3.57
CA LYS A 332 -31.91 18.17 4.34
C LYS A 332 -32.23 16.70 4.68
N HIS A 333 -33.48 16.38 4.98
CA HIS A 333 -33.92 15.00 5.15
C HIS A 333 -33.96 14.22 3.83
N LEU A 334 -34.43 14.81 2.73
CA LEU A 334 -34.31 14.21 1.38
C LEU A 334 -32.85 13.92 1.00
N ARG A 335 -31.92 14.83 1.30
CA ARG A 335 -30.48 14.64 1.06
C ARG A 335 -29.93 13.45 1.86
N THR A 336 -30.34 13.33 3.12
CA THR A 336 -29.97 12.20 3.98
C THR A 336 -30.44 10.87 3.38
N LEU A 337 -31.68 10.81 2.89
CA LEU A 337 -32.22 9.64 2.18
C LEU A 337 -31.41 9.32 0.91
N LYS A 338 -31.07 10.34 0.12
CA LYS A 338 -30.36 10.20 -1.16
C LYS A 338 -28.91 9.74 -1.00
N GLU A 339 -28.20 10.25 0.01
CA GLU A 339 -26.84 9.81 0.34
C GLU A 339 -26.79 8.34 0.77
N ALA A 340 -27.80 7.86 1.49
CA ALA A 340 -27.90 6.46 1.90
C ALA A 340 -28.24 5.54 0.72
N GLN A 341 -29.13 5.95 -0.19
CA GLN A 341 -29.39 5.26 -1.46
C GLN A 341 -28.08 4.97 -2.20
N PHE A 342 -27.29 6.01 -2.48
CA PHE A 342 -26.03 5.88 -3.22
C PHE A 342 -25.00 4.94 -2.56
N ARG A 343 -25.01 4.83 -1.22
CA ARG A 343 -24.16 3.89 -0.48
C ARG A 343 -24.63 2.45 -0.63
N ALA A 344 -25.94 2.22 -0.64
CA ALA A 344 -26.52 0.88 -0.82
C ALA A 344 -26.29 0.35 -2.24
N ASP A 345 -26.43 1.19 -3.27
CA ASP A 345 -26.29 0.79 -4.69
C ASP A 345 -24.95 0.10 -5.02
N LYS A 346 -23.88 0.54 -4.36
CA LYS A 346 -22.52 0.00 -4.59
C LYS A 346 -22.20 -1.25 -3.78
N ALA A 347 -23.05 -1.65 -2.83
CA ALA A 347 -22.77 -2.80 -1.97
C ALA A 347 -22.87 -4.15 -2.71
N PRO A 348 -23.92 -4.44 -3.53
CA PRO A 348 -23.99 -5.70 -4.27
C PRO A 348 -22.82 -5.88 -5.26
N GLU A 349 -22.41 -4.82 -5.95
CA GLU A 349 -21.28 -4.84 -6.89
C GLU A 349 -19.97 -5.20 -6.18
N ARG A 350 -19.63 -4.50 -5.08
CA ARG A 350 -18.44 -4.76 -4.27
C ARG A 350 -18.38 -6.18 -3.71
N CYS A 351 -19.54 -6.76 -3.35
CA CYS A 351 -19.61 -8.14 -2.89
C CYS A 351 -19.43 -9.15 -4.04
N ARG A 352 -19.92 -8.86 -5.26
CA ARG A 352 -19.58 -9.68 -6.46
C ARG A 352 -18.08 -9.61 -6.76
N GLU A 353 -17.47 -8.44 -6.72
CA GLU A 353 -16.01 -8.28 -6.88
C GLU A 353 -15.21 -9.02 -5.80
N ALA A 354 -15.71 -9.04 -4.56
CA ALA A 354 -15.12 -9.84 -3.48
C ALA A 354 -15.26 -11.34 -3.75
N ALA A 355 -16.43 -11.80 -4.21
CA ALA A 355 -16.65 -13.21 -4.59
C ALA A 355 -15.69 -13.64 -5.70
N THR A 356 -15.54 -12.85 -6.76
CA THR A 356 -14.59 -13.14 -7.85
C THR A 356 -13.16 -13.25 -7.31
N ARG A 357 -12.71 -12.32 -6.46
CA ARG A 357 -11.36 -12.38 -5.86
C ARG A 357 -11.13 -13.62 -4.99
N VAL A 358 -12.14 -14.10 -4.25
CA VAL A 358 -12.06 -15.37 -3.51
C VAL A 358 -11.99 -16.55 -4.48
N ASN A 359 -12.87 -16.61 -5.49
CA ASN A 359 -12.88 -17.67 -6.50
C ASN A 359 -11.54 -17.77 -7.24
N ASP A 360 -10.97 -16.64 -7.67
CA ASP A 360 -9.68 -16.61 -8.36
C ASP A 360 -8.53 -17.06 -7.45
N ALA A 361 -8.58 -16.71 -6.16
CA ALA A 361 -7.59 -17.16 -5.18
C ALA A 361 -7.70 -18.67 -4.90
N VAL A 362 -8.93 -19.20 -4.77
CA VAL A 362 -9.19 -20.65 -4.68
C VAL A 362 -8.67 -21.35 -5.93
N ALA A 363 -8.95 -20.83 -7.13
CA ALA A 363 -8.50 -21.41 -8.38
C ALA A 363 -6.97 -21.46 -8.48
N ARG A 364 -6.27 -20.37 -8.10
CA ARG A 364 -4.79 -20.35 -8.04
C ARG A 364 -4.23 -21.33 -7.01
N MET A 365 -4.78 -21.37 -5.80
CA MET A 365 -4.34 -22.31 -4.75
C MET A 365 -4.57 -23.77 -5.14
N VAL A 366 -5.68 -24.09 -5.82
CA VAL A 366 -5.96 -25.44 -6.32
C VAL A 366 -5.08 -25.82 -7.53
N ALA A 367 -4.71 -24.85 -8.38
CA ALA A 367 -3.81 -25.08 -9.52
C ALA A 367 -2.32 -25.16 -9.12
N SER A 368 -1.93 -24.51 -8.01
CA SER A 368 -0.55 -24.43 -7.53
C SER A 368 -0.39 -25.13 -6.17
N ASN A 369 0.10 -26.38 -6.20
CA ASN A 369 0.39 -27.17 -5.00
C ASN A 369 1.35 -26.49 -4.01
N LYS A 370 2.12 -25.47 -4.44
CA LYS A 370 3.02 -24.67 -3.58
C LYS A 370 2.31 -23.51 -2.87
N GLU A 371 1.12 -23.13 -3.34
CA GLU A 371 0.29 -22.08 -2.74
C GLU A 371 -0.92 -22.64 -1.97
N ALA A 372 -1.31 -23.89 -2.27
CA ALA A 372 -2.28 -24.68 -1.53
C ALA A 372 -1.96 -24.71 -0.02
N SER A 373 -2.82 -24.07 0.78
CA SER A 373 -2.84 -24.18 2.24
C SER A 373 -4.23 -23.78 2.73
N ALA A 374 -4.89 -24.68 3.44
CA ALA A 374 -6.16 -24.45 4.09
C ALA A 374 -6.09 -23.27 5.06
N THR A 375 -4.99 -23.14 5.79
CA THR A 375 -4.71 -22.03 6.71
C THR A 375 -4.73 -20.69 5.98
N ARG A 376 -4.06 -20.59 4.82
CA ARG A 376 -4.05 -19.37 3.99
C ARG A 376 -5.41 -19.04 3.42
N LEU A 377 -6.15 -20.04 2.92
CA LEU A 377 -7.48 -19.83 2.35
C LEU A 377 -8.50 -19.40 3.43
N GLN A 378 -8.45 -19.98 4.63
CA GLN A 378 -9.27 -19.53 5.77
C GLN A 378 -8.92 -18.10 6.19
N ALA A 379 -7.64 -17.74 6.26
CA ALA A 379 -7.20 -16.40 6.59
C ALA A 379 -7.68 -15.37 5.55
N LEU A 380 -7.63 -15.70 4.26
CA LEU A 380 -8.19 -14.89 3.17
C LEU A 380 -9.72 -14.73 3.29
N GLY A 381 -10.43 -15.82 3.57
CA GLY A 381 -11.88 -15.78 3.80
C GLY A 381 -12.25 -14.81 4.92
N ARG A 382 -11.57 -14.89 6.08
CA ARG A 382 -11.77 -13.97 7.21
C ARG A 382 -11.43 -12.52 6.86
N SER A 383 -10.32 -12.27 6.17
CA SER A 383 -9.90 -10.89 5.83
C SER A 383 -10.86 -10.19 4.87
N ILE A 384 -11.58 -10.94 4.04
CA ILE A 384 -12.64 -10.43 3.15
C ILE A 384 -13.98 -10.29 3.88
N ALA A 385 -14.28 -11.18 4.84
CA ALA A 385 -15.53 -11.14 5.58
C ALA A 385 -15.69 -9.92 6.49
N GLU A 386 -14.64 -9.54 7.25
CA GLU A 386 -14.77 -8.47 8.25
C GLU A 386 -15.18 -7.10 7.65
N PRO A 387 -14.60 -6.61 6.54
CA PRO A 387 -15.10 -5.41 5.87
C PRO A 387 -16.55 -5.53 5.37
N ILE A 388 -16.97 -6.73 4.95
CA ILE A 388 -18.33 -6.98 4.46
C ILE A 388 -19.33 -6.96 5.62
N LYS A 389 -19.03 -7.66 6.74
CA LYS A 389 -19.84 -7.63 7.97
C LYS A 389 -20.02 -6.19 8.48
N ALA A 390 -18.94 -5.42 8.56
CA ALA A 390 -18.99 -4.02 8.99
C ALA A 390 -19.83 -3.15 8.02
N GLY A 391 -19.76 -3.42 6.71
CA GLY A 391 -20.58 -2.75 5.70
C GLY A 391 -22.08 -3.08 5.82
N LEU A 392 -22.43 -4.34 6.04
CA LEU A 392 -23.82 -4.79 6.25
C LEU A 392 -24.38 -4.25 7.55
N ALA A 393 -23.68 -4.41 8.68
CA ALA A 393 -24.11 -3.90 9.98
C ALA A 393 -24.33 -2.37 9.95
N LYS A 394 -23.44 -1.62 9.29
CA LYS A 394 -23.64 -0.18 9.08
C LYS A 394 -24.87 0.13 8.22
N THR A 395 -25.19 -0.71 7.24
CA THR A 395 -26.39 -0.56 6.39
C THR A 395 -27.66 -0.87 7.20
N ASP A 396 -27.62 -1.81 8.14
CA ASP A 396 -28.69 -2.09 9.08
C ASP A 396 -28.91 -0.93 10.07
N GLU A 397 -27.84 -0.39 10.65
CA GLU A 397 -27.88 0.82 11.49
C GLU A 397 -28.49 2.03 10.74
N GLN A 398 -28.24 2.16 9.43
CA GLN A 398 -28.88 3.20 8.63
C GLN A 398 -30.40 3.02 8.51
N HIS A 399 -31.00 1.85 8.76
CA HIS A 399 -32.45 1.68 8.62
C HIS A 399 -33.25 2.65 9.51
N ALA A 400 -32.89 2.73 10.79
CA ALA A 400 -33.56 3.64 11.73
C ALA A 400 -33.29 5.13 11.41
N VAL A 401 -32.15 5.44 10.80
CA VAL A 401 -31.83 6.79 10.30
C VAL A 401 -32.71 7.13 9.10
N MET A 402 -32.89 6.17 8.19
CA MET A 402 -33.70 6.29 6.98
C MET A 402 -35.20 6.39 7.28
N GLU A 403 -35.72 5.58 8.21
CA GLU A 403 -37.11 5.69 8.68
C GLU A 403 -37.39 7.06 9.33
N ARG A 404 -36.44 7.56 10.14
CA ARG A 404 -36.55 8.89 10.74
C ARG A 404 -36.50 9.99 9.67
N ALA A 405 -35.56 9.93 8.74
CA ALA A 405 -35.45 10.91 7.66
C ALA A 405 -36.68 10.91 6.74
N LEU A 406 -37.28 9.74 6.46
CA LEU A 406 -38.56 9.64 5.76
C LEU A 406 -39.67 10.35 6.54
N SER A 407 -39.83 10.04 7.83
CA SER A 407 -40.86 10.65 8.67
C SER A 407 -40.68 12.17 8.77
N ASP A 408 -39.45 12.64 8.98
CA ASP A 408 -39.15 14.06 9.08
C ASP A 408 -39.34 14.81 7.75
N ALA A 409 -38.98 14.23 6.61
CA ALA A 409 -39.31 14.79 5.30
C ALA A 409 -40.83 14.85 5.07
N GLN A 410 -41.59 13.87 5.54
CA GLN A 410 -43.06 13.83 5.43
C GLN A 410 -43.78 14.83 6.36
N ARG A 411 -43.11 15.38 7.39
CA ARG A 411 -43.65 16.46 8.25
C ARG A 411 -43.77 17.80 7.52
N PHE A 412 -43.12 17.98 6.38
CA PHE A 412 -43.38 19.12 5.50
C PHE A 412 -44.78 18.98 4.89
N ASP A 413 -45.75 19.73 5.42
CA ASP A 413 -47.17 19.70 5.03
C ASP A 413 -47.87 21.06 4.78
N PRO A 414 -47.24 22.10 4.19
CA PRO A 414 -48.00 23.26 3.75
C PRO A 414 -48.98 22.91 2.62
N SER A 415 -50.22 23.41 2.74
CA SER A 415 -51.33 23.12 1.81
C SER A 415 -51.82 24.34 1.02
N GLU A 416 -51.21 25.52 1.25
CA GLU A 416 -51.52 26.81 0.62
C GLU A 416 -50.88 26.95 -0.78
N GLY A 417 -51.68 27.33 -1.78
CA GLY A 417 -51.19 27.67 -3.12
C GLY A 417 -50.28 26.59 -3.74
N ARG A 418 -49.18 27.03 -4.38
CA ARG A 418 -48.19 26.16 -5.01
C ARG A 418 -47.38 25.31 -4.02
N TRP A 419 -47.35 25.64 -2.73
CA TRP A 419 -46.65 24.80 -1.74
C TRP A 419 -47.24 23.39 -1.65
N ARG A 420 -48.53 23.21 -1.95
CA ARG A 420 -49.16 21.89 -2.03
C ARG A 420 -48.47 20.95 -3.03
N GLU A 421 -48.00 21.50 -4.14
CA GLU A 421 -47.30 20.75 -5.21
C GLU A 421 -45.91 20.31 -4.72
N VAL A 422 -45.18 21.23 -4.08
CA VAL A 422 -43.89 20.96 -3.41
C VAL A 422 -44.05 19.89 -2.33
N THR A 423 -45.05 20.02 -1.46
CA THR A 423 -45.41 19.05 -0.42
C THR A 423 -45.63 17.65 -1.00
N ALA A 424 -46.41 17.55 -2.08
CA ALA A 424 -46.68 16.28 -2.75
C ALA A 424 -45.40 15.65 -3.33
N LYS A 425 -44.54 16.44 -3.99
CA LYS A 425 -43.29 15.96 -4.60
C LYS A 425 -42.26 15.55 -3.55
N THR A 426 -42.06 16.35 -2.51
CA THR A 426 -41.21 16.01 -1.34
C THR A 426 -41.62 14.67 -0.72
N ARG A 427 -42.93 14.47 -0.45
CA ARG A 427 -43.45 13.23 0.14
C ARG A 427 -43.33 12.02 -0.78
N ALA A 428 -43.64 12.19 -2.07
CA ALA A 428 -43.51 11.13 -3.06
C ALA A 428 -42.05 10.67 -3.19
N SER A 429 -41.13 11.62 -3.37
CA SER A 429 -39.70 11.33 -3.54
C SER A 429 -39.04 10.76 -2.28
N ALA A 430 -39.38 11.28 -1.08
CA ALA A 430 -38.89 10.68 0.17
C ALA A 430 -39.29 9.20 0.29
N THR A 431 -40.56 8.90 0.03
CA THR A 431 -41.11 7.53 0.08
C THR A 431 -40.44 6.63 -0.97
N ALA A 432 -40.30 7.12 -2.20
CA ALA A 432 -39.76 6.34 -3.31
C ALA A 432 -38.24 6.08 -3.16
N ILE A 433 -37.47 7.03 -2.63
CA ILE A 433 -36.04 6.84 -2.30
C ILE A 433 -35.89 5.79 -1.19
N PHE A 434 -36.71 5.86 -0.14
CA PHE A 434 -36.67 4.91 0.98
C PHE A 434 -37.00 3.48 0.54
N GLU A 435 -38.08 3.29 -0.23
CA GLU A 435 -38.48 1.98 -0.74
C GLU A 435 -37.48 1.41 -1.76
N TYR A 436 -36.82 2.28 -2.54
CA TYR A 436 -35.70 1.86 -3.37
C TYR A 436 -34.50 1.40 -2.52
N TRP A 437 -34.10 2.19 -1.51
CA TRP A 437 -32.99 1.87 -0.63
C TRP A 437 -33.20 0.56 0.14
N LYS A 438 -34.44 0.25 0.57
CA LYS A 438 -34.78 -1.05 1.16
C LYS A 438 -34.45 -2.22 0.24
N ARG A 439 -34.88 -2.17 -1.02
CA ARG A 439 -34.58 -3.19 -2.04
C ARG A 439 -33.08 -3.29 -2.31
N ALA A 440 -32.36 -2.16 -2.33
CA ALA A 440 -30.90 -2.14 -2.50
C ALA A 440 -30.17 -2.78 -1.31
N ARG A 441 -30.64 -2.53 -0.07
CA ARG A 441 -30.14 -3.21 1.15
C ARG A 441 -30.39 -4.72 1.10
N GLU A 442 -31.59 -5.16 0.72
CA GLU A 442 -31.91 -6.59 0.57
C GLU A 442 -31.04 -7.26 -0.51
N ALA A 443 -30.84 -6.59 -1.64
CA ALA A 443 -29.92 -7.06 -2.69
C ALA A 443 -28.46 -7.11 -2.22
N ALA A 444 -28.05 -6.20 -1.32
CA ALA A 444 -26.72 -6.25 -0.69
C ALA A 444 -26.59 -7.48 0.20
N HIS A 445 -27.52 -7.73 1.12
CA HIS A 445 -27.54 -8.97 1.93
C HIS A 445 -27.48 -10.22 1.04
N SER A 446 -28.37 -10.32 0.04
CA SER A 446 -28.39 -11.47 -0.87
C SER A 446 -27.07 -11.69 -1.64
N ALA A 447 -26.27 -10.65 -1.87
CA ALA A 447 -24.97 -10.74 -2.54
C ALA A 447 -23.79 -10.92 -1.58
N CYS A 448 -23.92 -10.48 -0.33
CA CYS A 448 -22.83 -10.34 0.64
C CYS A 448 -22.87 -11.40 1.76
N ASP A 449 -24.05 -11.88 2.16
CA ASP A 449 -24.24 -12.67 3.37
C ASP A 449 -23.43 -13.98 3.38
N ASP A 450 -23.18 -14.62 2.23
CA ASP A 450 -22.33 -15.81 2.18
C ASP A 450 -20.83 -15.49 2.38
N LEU A 451 -20.34 -14.40 1.78
CA LEU A 451 -18.97 -13.94 1.99
C LEU A 451 -18.75 -13.41 3.42
N ALA A 452 -19.77 -12.82 4.01
CA ALA A 452 -19.76 -12.38 5.41
C ALA A 452 -19.53 -13.54 6.40
N LYS A 453 -19.74 -14.80 5.99
CA LYS A 453 -19.41 -15.99 6.79
C LYS A 453 -17.90 -16.31 6.81
N GLY A 454 -17.10 -15.68 5.96
CA GLY A 454 -15.64 -15.85 5.91
C GLY A 454 -15.20 -17.28 5.60
N ASP A 455 -14.54 -17.94 6.56
CA ASP A 455 -14.11 -19.33 6.40
C ASP A 455 -15.27 -20.34 6.33
N GLN A 456 -16.48 -19.92 6.71
CA GLN A 456 -17.71 -20.69 6.54
C GLN A 456 -18.46 -20.37 5.23
N SER A 457 -17.97 -19.46 4.39
CA SER A 457 -18.52 -19.21 3.03
C SER A 457 -18.52 -20.49 2.20
N SER A 458 -19.55 -20.68 1.38
CA SER A 458 -19.65 -21.80 0.43
C SER A 458 -18.42 -21.94 -0.46
N VAL A 459 -17.97 -20.83 -1.06
CA VAL A 459 -16.77 -20.76 -1.93
C VAL A 459 -15.50 -21.18 -1.17
N VAL A 460 -15.32 -20.68 0.05
CA VAL A 460 -14.15 -21.02 0.87
C VAL A 460 -14.17 -22.50 1.25
N ARG A 461 -15.33 -23.02 1.68
CA ARG A 461 -15.50 -24.44 2.03
C ARG A 461 -15.22 -25.36 0.84
N GLU A 462 -15.75 -25.06 -0.34
CA GLU A 462 -15.46 -25.83 -1.55
C GLU A 462 -13.97 -25.78 -1.93
N GLY A 463 -13.32 -24.62 -1.79
CA GLY A 463 -11.89 -24.49 -2.01
C GLY A 463 -11.06 -25.33 -1.04
N LEU A 464 -11.45 -25.37 0.25
CA LEU A 464 -10.80 -26.20 1.26
C LEU A 464 -10.91 -27.69 0.96
N GLU A 465 -12.08 -28.18 0.54
CA GLU A 465 -12.24 -29.59 0.18
C GLU A 465 -11.45 -29.95 -1.10
N LYS A 466 -11.39 -29.06 -2.09
CA LYS A 466 -10.54 -29.23 -3.28
C LYS A 466 -9.04 -29.30 -2.93
N ILE A 467 -8.56 -28.41 -2.04
CA ILE A 467 -7.16 -28.41 -1.55
C ILE A 467 -6.85 -29.74 -0.83
N LYS A 468 -7.70 -30.18 0.11
CA LYS A 468 -7.51 -31.44 0.84
C LYS A 468 -7.50 -32.65 -0.09
N ALA A 469 -8.41 -32.71 -1.06
CA ALA A 469 -8.49 -33.81 -2.02
C ALA A 469 -7.24 -33.88 -2.92
N GLY A 470 -6.75 -32.74 -3.40
CA GLY A 470 -5.49 -32.64 -4.15
C GLY A 470 -4.28 -33.08 -3.33
N ALA A 471 -4.16 -32.57 -2.10
CA ALA A 471 -3.12 -32.96 -1.15
C ALA A 471 -3.11 -34.48 -0.87
N GLY A 472 -4.29 -35.07 -0.65
CA GLY A 472 -4.46 -36.52 -0.47
C GLY A 472 -3.94 -37.34 -1.65
N GLY A 473 -4.31 -36.96 -2.89
CA GLY A 473 -3.82 -37.63 -4.09
C GLY A 473 -2.30 -37.56 -4.26
N LEU A 474 -1.69 -36.43 -3.92
CA LEU A 474 -0.24 -36.22 -3.99
C LEU A 474 0.52 -37.06 -2.96
N ILE A 475 0.08 -37.06 -1.70
CA ILE A 475 0.76 -37.83 -0.64
C ILE A 475 0.59 -39.34 -0.83
N ASP A 476 -0.55 -39.80 -1.36
CA ASP A 476 -0.76 -41.21 -1.68
C ASP A 476 0.10 -41.66 -2.87
N GLY A 477 0.25 -40.82 -3.90
CA GLY A 477 1.20 -41.05 -4.99
C GLY A 477 2.63 -41.14 -4.47
N TYR A 478 3.06 -40.16 -3.67
CA TYR A 478 4.38 -40.16 -3.07
C TYR A 478 4.63 -41.39 -2.17
N ARG A 479 3.65 -41.77 -1.33
CA ARG A 479 3.75 -42.96 -0.48
C ARG A 479 3.98 -44.23 -1.29
N ARG A 480 3.28 -44.42 -2.41
CA ARG A 480 3.49 -45.58 -3.31
C ARG A 480 4.88 -45.59 -3.93
N ASP A 481 5.37 -44.44 -4.37
CA ASP A 481 6.71 -44.33 -4.97
C ASP A 481 7.82 -44.62 -3.93
N VAL A 482 7.67 -44.08 -2.71
CA VAL A 482 8.57 -44.33 -1.58
C VAL A 482 8.53 -45.80 -1.15
N GLN A 483 7.35 -46.42 -1.08
CA GLN A 483 7.21 -47.86 -0.78
C GLN A 483 7.86 -48.74 -1.85
N THR A 484 7.71 -48.38 -3.13
CA THR A 484 8.35 -49.10 -4.24
C THR A 484 9.87 -48.98 -4.17
N TRP A 485 10.39 -47.75 -4.04
CA TRP A 485 11.83 -47.51 -3.83
C TRP A 485 12.36 -48.23 -2.59
N SER A 486 11.59 -48.26 -1.49
CA SER A 486 11.95 -48.92 -0.23
C SER A 486 12.03 -50.45 -0.38
N LYS A 487 11.16 -51.05 -1.19
CA LYS A 487 11.20 -52.49 -1.52
C LYS A 487 12.39 -52.82 -2.42
N ASP A 488 12.60 -52.04 -3.48
CA ASP A 488 13.74 -52.19 -4.39
C ASP A 488 15.08 -52.05 -3.62
N ALA A 489 15.12 -51.11 -2.67
CA ALA A 489 16.25 -50.85 -1.78
C ALA A 489 16.60 -52.06 -0.90
N ASP A 490 15.59 -52.79 -0.40
CA ASP A 490 15.81 -53.98 0.42
C ASP A 490 16.26 -55.18 -0.43
N SER A 491 15.78 -55.30 -1.69
CA SER A 491 16.24 -56.35 -2.60
C SER A 491 17.67 -56.16 -3.12
N LEU A 492 18.22 -54.93 -3.09
CA LEU A 492 19.58 -54.67 -3.57
C LEU A 492 20.66 -55.55 -2.93
N PHE A 493 20.48 -55.92 -1.67
CA PHE A 493 21.43 -56.72 -0.91
C PHE A 493 21.06 -58.19 -0.82
N GLN A 494 19.92 -58.61 -1.36
CA GLN A 494 19.59 -60.03 -1.44
C GLN A 494 20.40 -60.67 -2.57
N MET A 495 21.07 -61.77 -2.28
CA MET A 495 21.64 -62.65 -3.30
C MET A 495 20.53 -63.42 -4.02
N ASP A 496 20.63 -63.56 -5.34
CA ASP A 496 19.80 -64.53 -6.06
C ASP A 496 20.40 -65.95 -5.99
N CYS A 497 19.63 -66.96 -6.39
CA CYS A 497 20.07 -68.35 -6.33
C CYS A 497 21.32 -68.66 -7.16
N THR A 498 21.53 -67.97 -8.28
CA THR A 498 22.74 -68.11 -9.10
C THR A 498 23.95 -67.58 -8.35
N GLU A 499 23.79 -66.49 -7.61
CA GLU A 499 24.84 -65.92 -6.76
C GLU A 499 25.16 -66.84 -5.57
N LEU A 500 24.14 -67.48 -4.98
CA LEU A 500 24.31 -68.45 -3.89
C LEU A 500 24.97 -69.75 -4.37
N GLU A 501 24.54 -70.29 -5.52
CA GLU A 501 25.17 -71.44 -6.17
C GLU A 501 26.61 -71.14 -6.61
N ALA A 502 26.90 -69.93 -7.10
CA ALA A 502 28.26 -69.53 -7.45
C ALA A 502 29.20 -69.49 -6.23
N ILE A 503 28.72 -69.08 -5.04
CA ILE A 503 29.52 -69.18 -3.81
C ILE A 503 29.68 -70.65 -3.37
N TRP A 504 28.66 -71.50 -3.53
CA TRP A 504 28.79 -72.94 -3.28
C TRP A 504 29.85 -73.56 -4.19
N LEU A 505 29.77 -73.33 -5.50
CA LEU A 505 30.72 -73.83 -6.49
C LEU A 505 32.15 -73.34 -6.22
N ALA A 506 32.33 -72.05 -5.93
CA ALA A 506 33.63 -71.48 -5.58
C ALA A 506 34.19 -71.95 -4.22
N MET A 507 33.39 -72.64 -3.40
CA MET A 507 33.80 -73.18 -2.09
C MET A 507 33.97 -74.72 -2.11
N CYS A 508 33.23 -75.40 -2.98
CA CYS A 508 33.05 -76.86 -2.99
C CYS A 508 33.29 -77.54 -4.34
N GLY A 509 33.52 -76.77 -5.42
CA GLY A 509 33.57 -77.25 -6.80
C GLY A 509 34.97 -77.52 -7.37
N ALA A 510 36.00 -77.57 -6.54
CA ALA A 510 37.29 -78.14 -6.94
C ALA A 510 37.12 -79.66 -7.17
N ASP A 511 37.73 -80.19 -8.22
CA ASP A 511 37.51 -81.55 -8.76
C ASP A 511 37.26 -82.63 -7.69
N GLU A 512 36.20 -83.45 -7.87
CA GLU A 512 35.76 -84.51 -6.94
C GLU A 512 36.85 -85.52 -6.54
N GLU A 513 37.97 -85.56 -7.26
CA GLU A 513 39.14 -86.40 -6.97
C GLU A 513 40.05 -85.86 -5.84
N ARG A 514 39.87 -84.60 -5.41
CA ARG A 514 40.65 -83.98 -4.32
C ARG A 514 39.88 -84.01 -3.00
N ASN A 515 40.34 -84.86 -2.07
CA ASN A 515 40.02 -84.78 -0.63
C ASN A 515 40.71 -83.57 0.05
N GLU A 516 40.70 -82.40 -0.59
CA GLU A 516 41.30 -81.17 -0.08
C GLU A 516 40.25 -80.32 0.66
N SER A 517 40.70 -79.50 1.61
CA SER A 517 39.82 -78.64 2.39
C SER A 517 39.19 -77.53 1.52
N PRO A 518 37.93 -77.13 1.75
CA PRO A 518 37.23 -76.13 0.93
C PRO A 518 38.07 -74.88 0.62
N ASP A 519 38.16 -74.48 -0.65
CA ASP A 519 38.88 -73.26 -1.03
C ASP A 519 38.09 -72.03 -0.56
N ARG A 520 38.62 -71.40 0.49
CA ARG A 520 38.00 -70.22 1.09
C ARG A 520 38.41 -68.94 0.39
N ASP A 521 39.48 -68.93 -0.39
CA ASP A 521 39.99 -67.75 -1.06
C ASP A 521 39.35 -67.55 -2.43
N GLU A 522 39.02 -68.62 -3.15
CA GLU A 522 38.14 -68.55 -4.34
C GLU A 522 36.72 -68.11 -3.95
N ALA A 523 36.09 -68.76 -2.96
CA ALA A 523 34.79 -68.34 -2.43
C ALA A 523 34.78 -66.86 -1.96
N ARG A 524 35.88 -66.38 -1.36
CA ARG A 524 36.05 -64.96 -1.00
C ARG A 524 36.19 -64.06 -2.23
N ALA A 525 36.84 -64.51 -3.30
CA ALA A 525 36.94 -63.76 -4.55
C ALA A 525 35.57 -63.62 -5.21
N THR A 526 34.82 -64.71 -5.36
CA THR A 526 33.43 -64.73 -5.86
C THR A 526 32.51 -63.85 -5.01
N ALA A 527 32.60 -63.93 -3.67
CA ALA A 527 31.85 -63.06 -2.77
C ALA A 527 32.23 -61.58 -2.90
N ARG A 528 33.50 -61.24 -3.22
CA ARG A 528 33.92 -59.86 -3.52
C ARG A 528 33.36 -59.39 -4.86
N GLU A 529 33.32 -60.23 -5.89
CA GLU A 529 32.72 -59.89 -7.17
C GLU A 529 31.21 -59.61 -7.01
N ILE A 530 30.46 -60.54 -6.41
CA ILE A 530 29.03 -60.37 -6.10
C ILE A 530 28.83 -59.11 -5.27
N GLY A 531 29.66 -58.87 -4.26
CA GLY A 531 29.62 -57.64 -3.45
C GLY A 531 29.89 -56.36 -4.25
N ASN A 532 30.76 -56.41 -5.27
CA ASN A 532 31.00 -55.29 -6.18
C ASN A 532 29.83 -55.08 -7.15
N ARG A 533 29.19 -56.15 -7.64
CA ARG A 533 27.95 -56.05 -8.43
C ARG A 533 26.82 -55.44 -7.59
N MET A 534 26.62 -55.90 -6.36
CA MET A 534 25.68 -55.32 -5.40
C MET A 534 25.93 -53.82 -5.19
N LYS A 535 27.20 -53.41 -5.05
CA LYS A 535 27.59 -51.98 -4.99
C LYS A 535 27.23 -51.22 -6.26
N GLY A 536 27.48 -51.79 -7.45
CA GLY A 536 27.08 -51.19 -8.73
C GLY A 536 25.57 -50.98 -8.89
N ARG A 537 24.73 -51.77 -8.19
CA ARG A 537 23.26 -51.57 -8.15
C ARG A 537 22.82 -50.41 -7.25
N VAL A 538 23.71 -49.81 -6.45
CA VAL A 538 23.38 -48.73 -5.51
C VAL A 538 23.19 -47.38 -6.21
N ASP A 539 24.03 -47.05 -7.21
CA ASP A 539 24.02 -45.70 -7.83
C ASP A 539 22.65 -45.32 -8.45
N PRO A 540 21.95 -46.19 -9.21
CA PRO A 540 20.58 -45.89 -9.69
C PRO A 540 19.56 -45.62 -8.57
N MET A 541 19.77 -46.23 -7.40
CA MET A 541 18.88 -46.05 -6.24
C MET A 541 19.16 -44.76 -5.47
N LEU A 542 20.39 -44.23 -5.53
CA LEU A 542 20.74 -42.90 -5.03
C LEU A 542 20.14 -41.80 -5.91
N VAL A 543 20.11 -41.97 -7.23
CA VAL A 543 19.44 -41.04 -8.16
C VAL A 543 17.93 -40.99 -7.86
N ARG A 544 17.27 -42.16 -7.81
CA ARG A 544 15.83 -42.23 -7.45
C ARG A 544 15.54 -41.65 -6.05
N TYR A 545 16.44 -41.84 -5.09
CA TYR A 545 16.33 -41.22 -3.77
C TYR A 545 16.37 -39.69 -3.86
N ALA A 546 17.29 -39.10 -4.63
CA ALA A 546 17.39 -37.65 -4.76
C ALA A 546 16.11 -37.02 -5.35
N ASP A 547 15.54 -37.64 -6.38
CA ASP A 547 14.27 -37.21 -6.97
C ASP A 547 13.10 -37.31 -5.99
N LEU A 548 13.01 -38.42 -5.25
CA LEU A 548 11.98 -38.63 -4.23
C LEU A 548 12.19 -37.73 -2.99
N LYS A 549 13.43 -37.42 -2.62
CA LYS A 549 13.73 -36.47 -1.54
C LYS A 549 13.23 -35.08 -1.91
N LYS A 550 13.60 -34.58 -3.10
CA LYS A 550 13.14 -33.29 -3.63
C LYS A 550 11.61 -33.20 -3.68
N ARG A 551 10.93 -34.23 -4.19
CA ARG A 551 9.45 -34.30 -4.19
C ARG A 551 8.87 -34.31 -2.77
N GLY A 552 9.48 -35.02 -1.84
CA GLY A 552 9.08 -35.02 -0.43
C GLY A 552 9.26 -33.66 0.24
N GLU A 553 10.37 -32.97 -0.03
CA GLU A 553 10.64 -31.62 0.50
C GLU A 553 9.62 -30.60 -0.01
N GLU A 554 9.20 -30.70 -1.28
CA GLU A 554 8.08 -29.92 -1.81
C GLU A 554 6.76 -30.21 -1.06
N LEU A 555 6.47 -31.48 -0.74
CA LEU A 555 5.29 -31.87 0.06
C LEU A 555 5.39 -31.52 1.56
N VAL A 556 6.59 -31.34 2.11
CA VAL A 556 6.78 -30.83 3.48
C VAL A 556 6.42 -29.34 3.59
N SER A 557 6.46 -28.60 2.47
CA SER A 557 6.11 -27.18 2.44
C SER A 557 4.61 -26.87 2.47
N ALA A 558 3.75 -27.86 2.18
CA ALA A 558 2.29 -27.73 2.23
C ALA A 558 1.74 -28.31 3.55
N ASP A 559 0.86 -27.55 4.23
CA ASP A 559 0.37 -27.88 5.59
C ASP A 559 -0.30 -29.27 5.64
N GLU A 560 -1.10 -29.60 4.61
CA GLU A 560 -1.91 -30.82 4.52
C GLU A 560 -1.08 -32.11 4.37
N THR A 561 0.11 -32.02 3.75
CA THR A 561 0.96 -33.17 3.47
C THR A 561 2.18 -33.25 4.39
N LYS A 562 2.47 -32.19 5.14
CA LYS A 562 3.69 -32.00 5.94
C LYS A 562 4.06 -33.16 6.84
N GLU A 563 3.15 -33.60 7.70
CA GLU A 563 3.42 -34.65 8.69
C GLU A 563 3.76 -35.98 8.02
N ALA A 564 2.91 -36.42 7.08
CA ALA A 564 3.10 -37.66 6.34
C ALA A 564 4.36 -37.64 5.44
N ALA A 565 4.63 -36.52 4.76
CA ALA A 565 5.83 -36.36 3.95
C ALA A 565 7.11 -36.38 4.80
N THR A 566 7.09 -35.73 5.97
CA THR A 566 8.21 -35.75 6.93
C THR A 566 8.51 -37.17 7.42
N ALA A 567 7.48 -37.95 7.75
CA ALA A 567 7.64 -39.33 8.19
C ALA A 567 8.23 -40.23 7.09
N LEU A 568 7.78 -40.07 5.84
CA LEU A 568 8.30 -40.81 4.68
C LEU A 568 9.76 -40.43 4.38
N LEU A 569 10.08 -39.14 4.33
CA LEU A 569 11.45 -38.65 4.13
C LEU A 569 12.41 -39.20 5.18
N LYS A 570 12.02 -39.19 6.46
CA LYS A 570 12.85 -39.74 7.55
C LYS A 570 13.17 -41.23 7.30
N SER A 571 12.18 -42.03 6.91
CA SER A 571 12.38 -43.45 6.59
C SER A 571 13.31 -43.65 5.37
N MET A 572 13.24 -42.76 4.37
CA MET A 572 14.16 -42.77 3.23
C MET A 572 15.59 -42.40 3.64
N ASP A 573 15.77 -41.36 4.45
CA ASP A 573 17.08 -40.88 4.92
C ASP A 573 17.82 -41.94 5.75
N GLU A 574 17.10 -42.70 6.59
CA GLU A 574 17.64 -43.84 7.35
C GLU A 574 18.18 -44.95 6.43
N LYS A 575 17.45 -45.28 5.35
CA LYS A 575 17.91 -46.26 4.34
C LYS A 575 19.05 -45.71 3.48
N PHE A 576 18.99 -44.44 3.06
CA PHE A 576 20.07 -43.77 2.31
C PHE A 576 21.39 -43.77 3.08
N ALA A 577 21.34 -43.56 4.41
CA ALA A 577 22.53 -43.64 5.26
C ALA A 577 23.19 -45.04 5.28
N LYS A 578 22.47 -46.13 4.93
CA LYS A 578 23.07 -47.46 4.67
C LYS A 578 23.83 -47.46 3.34
N PHE A 579 23.23 -46.94 2.28
CA PHE A 579 23.84 -46.87 0.94
C PHE A 579 25.10 -46.00 0.89
N ALA A 580 25.06 -44.80 1.47
CA ALA A 580 26.19 -43.88 1.48
C ALA A 580 27.45 -44.50 2.12
N ARG A 581 27.30 -45.25 3.21
CA ARG A 581 28.39 -45.99 3.88
C ARG A 581 29.01 -47.08 2.99
N ILE A 582 28.22 -47.69 2.12
CA ILE A 582 28.65 -48.77 1.22
C ILE A 582 29.38 -48.20 -0.01
N GLN A 583 28.89 -47.06 -0.52
CA GLN A 583 29.50 -46.31 -1.62
C GLN A 583 30.85 -45.67 -1.21
N SER A 584 30.97 -45.17 0.03
CA SER A 584 32.20 -44.56 0.58
C SER A 584 33.32 -45.57 0.91
N GLY A 585 33.45 -46.64 0.13
CA GLY A 585 34.44 -47.71 0.33
C GLY A 585 34.12 -48.69 1.48
N GLY A 586 32.99 -48.56 2.16
CA GLY A 586 32.59 -49.51 3.21
C GLY A 586 32.48 -50.94 2.67
N ALA A 587 33.04 -51.90 3.41
CA ALA A 587 32.76 -53.31 3.14
C ALA A 587 31.30 -53.62 3.44
N LEU A 588 30.67 -54.50 2.65
CA LEU A 588 29.46 -55.19 3.08
C LEU A 588 29.79 -55.96 4.37
N ARG A 589 28.91 -55.94 5.36
CA ARG A 589 29.17 -56.50 6.71
C ARG A 589 27.91 -57.12 7.28
N GLY A 590 28.09 -58.11 8.17
CA GLY A 590 26.96 -58.81 8.79
C GLY A 590 26.07 -59.45 7.73
N ALA A 591 24.76 -59.31 7.88
CA ALA A 591 23.75 -59.87 6.97
C ALA A 591 23.88 -59.39 5.51
N ASP A 592 24.52 -58.25 5.24
CA ASP A 592 24.68 -57.74 3.86
C ASP A 592 25.89 -58.36 3.12
N HIS A 593 26.78 -59.09 3.80
CA HIS A 593 27.98 -59.67 3.17
C HIS A 593 27.62 -60.99 2.45
N PRO A 594 28.00 -61.20 1.16
CA PRO A 594 27.58 -62.39 0.40
C PRO A 594 27.90 -63.74 1.06
N MET A 595 29.13 -63.94 1.59
CA MET A 595 29.44 -65.17 2.36
C MET A 595 28.55 -65.39 3.59
N SER A 596 28.02 -64.32 4.21
CA SER A 596 27.16 -64.41 5.38
C SER A 596 25.71 -64.72 5.00
N GLN A 597 25.24 -64.22 3.86
CA GLN A 597 23.95 -64.60 3.29
C GLN A 597 23.99 -66.06 2.82
N TYR A 598 25.01 -66.44 2.06
CA TYR A 598 25.23 -67.82 1.66
C TYR A 598 25.28 -68.78 2.86
N ALA A 599 26.07 -68.46 3.90
CA ALA A 599 26.14 -69.30 5.10
C ALA A 599 24.80 -69.38 5.86
N ALA A 600 23.94 -68.36 5.77
CA ALA A 600 22.60 -68.38 6.36
C ALA A 600 21.63 -69.24 5.53
N GLU A 601 21.56 -69.04 4.20
CA GLU A 601 20.62 -69.77 3.34
C GLU A 601 21.01 -71.24 3.15
N HIS A 602 22.28 -71.53 2.87
CA HIS A 602 22.79 -72.91 2.86
C HIS A 602 22.70 -73.54 4.26
N GLY A 603 22.86 -72.74 5.31
CA GLY A 603 22.64 -73.16 6.70
C GLY A 603 21.23 -73.71 6.91
N LYS A 604 20.19 -72.95 6.53
CA LYS A 604 18.79 -73.41 6.61
C LYS A 604 18.57 -74.72 5.86
N GLN A 605 19.03 -74.81 4.61
CA GLN A 605 18.86 -76.03 3.80
C GLN A 605 19.49 -77.26 4.44
N MET A 606 20.70 -77.13 4.99
CA MET A 606 21.35 -78.23 5.71
C MET A 606 20.62 -78.55 7.01
N HIS A 607 20.02 -77.57 7.69
CA HIS A 607 19.21 -77.81 8.89
C HIS A 607 17.87 -78.50 8.55
N ASP A 608 17.21 -78.15 7.45
CA ASP A 608 15.97 -78.80 6.96
C ASP A 608 16.24 -80.24 6.51
N ASP A 609 17.35 -80.47 5.78
CA ASP A 609 17.81 -81.78 5.33
C ASP A 609 18.17 -82.68 6.53
N TYR A 610 18.95 -82.16 7.47
CA TYR A 610 19.30 -82.90 8.69
C TYR A 610 18.09 -83.09 9.61
N ALA A 611 17.14 -82.15 9.65
CA ALA A 611 15.92 -82.33 10.42
C ALA A 611 15.10 -83.53 9.91
N SER A 612 15.07 -83.70 8.59
CA SER A 612 14.49 -84.85 7.92
C SER A 612 15.31 -86.14 8.19
N ARG A 613 16.64 -86.08 8.03
CA ARG A 613 17.57 -87.21 8.23
C ARG A 613 17.55 -87.77 9.66
N TYR A 614 17.42 -86.90 10.66
CA TYR A 614 17.34 -87.26 12.08
C TYR A 614 15.90 -87.45 12.58
N SER A 615 14.89 -87.34 11.72
CA SER A 615 13.47 -87.55 12.05
C SER A 615 12.98 -86.71 13.23
N CYS A 616 13.29 -85.41 13.20
CA CYS A 616 13.00 -84.47 14.29
C CYS A 616 11.51 -84.41 14.62
N ASN A 617 11.19 -84.62 15.90
CA ASN A 617 9.82 -84.52 16.40
C ASN A 617 9.41 -83.07 16.65
N VAL A 618 10.38 -82.19 16.92
CA VAL A 618 10.19 -80.73 17.00
C VAL A 618 11.37 -80.05 16.31
N TYR A 619 11.08 -79.16 15.37
CA TYR A 619 12.05 -78.42 14.57
C TYR A 619 11.91 -76.90 14.74
N ASP A 620 13.03 -76.19 14.89
CA ASP A 620 13.16 -74.72 15.02
C ASP A 620 12.12 -74.05 15.95
N GLN A 621 11.85 -74.63 17.12
CA GLN A 621 10.91 -74.06 18.09
C GLN A 621 11.59 -73.23 19.19
N PRO A 622 11.06 -72.05 19.54
CA PRO A 622 11.58 -71.25 20.65
C PRO A 622 11.15 -71.84 22.00
N TYR A 623 12.10 -71.98 22.92
CA TYR A 623 11.84 -72.39 24.30
C TYR A 623 12.10 -71.21 25.26
N PRO A 624 11.27 -71.00 26.30
CA PRO A 624 11.55 -70.02 27.35
C PRO A 624 12.94 -70.23 27.95
N ASP A 625 13.63 -69.14 28.30
CA ASP A 625 14.99 -69.12 28.86
C ASP A 625 16.13 -69.64 27.95
N ALA A 626 15.85 -70.21 26.77
CA ALA A 626 16.87 -70.77 25.88
C ALA A 626 17.79 -69.71 25.23
N GLY A 627 17.27 -68.50 24.98
CA GLY A 627 17.98 -67.45 24.23
C GLY A 627 18.30 -67.86 22.78
N GLY A 628 17.38 -68.60 22.15
CA GLY A 628 17.50 -69.13 20.79
C GLY A 628 16.46 -70.23 20.55
N ARG A 629 16.62 -70.96 19.45
CA ARG A 629 15.80 -72.11 19.05
C ARG A 629 16.75 -73.31 18.91
N PRO A 630 16.50 -74.45 19.56
CA PRO A 630 17.25 -75.67 19.29
C PRO A 630 16.91 -76.16 17.89
N ASP A 631 17.92 -76.58 17.12
CA ASP A 631 17.70 -77.01 15.74
C ASP A 631 16.72 -78.20 15.69
N CYS A 632 16.92 -79.22 16.52
CA CYS A 632 16.10 -80.44 16.49
C CYS A 632 15.94 -81.11 17.86
N ILE A 633 14.75 -81.66 18.11
CA ILE A 633 14.47 -82.52 19.27
C ILE A 633 13.91 -83.85 18.78
N VAL A 634 14.50 -84.95 19.26
CA VAL A 634 14.10 -86.33 18.95
C VAL A 634 13.70 -87.07 20.23
N VAL A 635 12.58 -87.80 20.16
CA VAL A 635 11.95 -88.53 21.26
C VAL A 635 11.76 -89.99 20.84
N GLY A 636 12.85 -90.75 20.93
CA GLY A 636 12.95 -92.15 20.50
C GLY A 636 13.05 -93.13 21.68
N SER A 637 13.83 -94.19 21.51
CA SER A 637 14.29 -95.04 22.64
C SER A 637 15.26 -94.32 23.58
N THR A 638 15.80 -93.19 23.12
CA THR A 638 16.60 -92.20 23.84
C THR A 638 16.18 -90.83 23.33
N CYS A 639 16.23 -89.82 24.20
CA CYS A 639 15.79 -88.46 23.87
C CYS A 639 16.99 -87.53 23.70
N TYR A 640 16.98 -86.75 22.61
CA TYR A 640 18.08 -85.89 22.20
C TYR A 640 17.62 -84.48 21.85
N VAL A 641 18.41 -83.49 22.25
CA VAL A 641 18.45 -82.16 21.64
C VAL A 641 19.68 -82.11 20.72
N TYR A 642 19.45 -82.04 19.43
CA TYR A 642 20.50 -81.90 18.42
C TYR A 642 20.67 -80.44 18.03
N GLU A 643 21.92 -80.05 17.87
CA GLU A 643 22.32 -78.78 17.26
C GLU A 643 23.09 -79.10 15.98
N PHE A 644 22.58 -78.66 14.84
CA PHE A 644 23.17 -78.88 13.52
C PHE A 644 24.19 -77.78 13.25
N LYS A 645 25.43 -78.12 12.91
CA LYS A 645 26.48 -77.13 12.64
C LYS A 645 27.39 -77.57 11.50
N PRO A 646 27.95 -76.65 10.70
CA PRO A 646 29.00 -76.99 9.76
C PRO A 646 30.18 -77.69 10.44
N ASP A 647 30.81 -78.67 9.78
CA ASP A 647 32.00 -79.33 10.33
C ASP A 647 33.23 -78.40 10.33
N THR A 648 33.28 -77.56 11.35
CA THR A 648 34.42 -76.74 11.69
C THR A 648 34.55 -76.67 13.21
N ARG A 649 35.78 -76.60 13.73
CA ARG A 649 36.03 -76.51 15.18
C ARG A 649 35.20 -75.41 15.85
N LYS A 650 35.18 -74.21 15.28
CA LYS A 650 34.47 -73.05 15.81
C LYS A 650 32.95 -73.24 15.81
N ALA A 651 32.36 -73.80 14.74
CA ALA A 651 30.93 -74.04 14.71
C ALA A 651 30.51 -75.15 15.71
N LYS A 652 31.34 -76.20 15.85
CA LYS A 652 31.18 -77.24 16.89
C LYS A 652 31.26 -76.66 18.32
N GLU A 653 32.18 -75.73 18.57
CA GLU A 653 32.31 -75.02 19.86
C GLU A 653 31.07 -74.17 20.16
N ASN A 654 30.63 -73.34 19.19
CA ASN A 654 29.41 -72.53 19.31
C ASN A 654 28.17 -73.40 19.56
N GLY A 655 28.01 -74.52 18.83
CA GLY A 655 26.89 -75.44 19.02
C GLY A 655 26.86 -76.06 20.43
N LYS A 656 28.03 -76.40 20.99
CA LYS A 656 28.13 -76.88 22.38
C LYS A 656 27.71 -75.80 23.39
N GLU A 657 28.02 -74.54 23.12
CA GLU A 657 27.58 -73.42 23.96
C GLU A 657 26.06 -73.16 23.84
N GLN A 658 25.48 -73.33 22.66
CA GLN A 658 24.04 -73.28 22.45
C GLN A 658 23.33 -74.42 23.21
N LEU A 659 23.79 -75.68 23.06
CA LEU A 659 23.23 -76.84 23.76
C LEU A 659 23.25 -76.70 25.30
N ARG A 660 24.29 -76.08 25.87
CA ARG A 660 24.33 -75.76 27.32
C ARG A 660 23.16 -74.88 27.80
N ARG A 661 22.57 -74.07 26.92
CA ARG A 661 21.38 -73.25 27.20
C ARG A 661 20.10 -73.96 26.79
N TYR A 662 20.12 -74.68 25.67
CA TYR A 662 18.95 -75.34 25.10
C TYR A 662 18.49 -76.54 25.91
N VAL A 663 19.40 -77.42 26.37
CA VAL A 663 19.01 -78.61 27.15
C VAL A 663 18.28 -78.26 28.44
N PRO A 664 18.79 -77.38 29.34
CA PRO A 664 18.07 -77.03 30.56
C PRO A 664 16.72 -76.34 30.28
N ALA A 665 16.63 -75.53 29.23
CA ALA A 665 15.39 -74.86 28.83
C ALA A 665 14.33 -75.86 28.33
N VAL A 666 14.71 -76.79 27.44
CA VAL A 666 13.85 -77.84 26.89
C VAL A 666 13.39 -78.80 28.00
N THR A 667 14.32 -79.29 28.85
CA THR A 667 14.00 -80.12 30.02
C THR A 667 13.02 -79.41 30.96
N LYS A 668 13.31 -78.17 31.37
CA LYS A 668 12.46 -77.38 32.28
C LYS A 668 11.08 -77.12 31.71
N PHE A 669 10.99 -76.90 30.39
CA PHE A 669 9.73 -76.69 29.68
C PHE A 669 8.87 -77.96 29.70
N TYR A 670 9.41 -79.10 29.26
CA TYR A 670 8.65 -80.35 29.24
C TYR A 670 8.33 -80.88 30.64
N GLN A 671 9.27 -80.77 31.59
CA GLN A 671 9.02 -81.14 32.99
C GLN A 671 7.80 -80.39 33.53
N ARG A 672 7.76 -79.06 33.38
CA ARG A 672 6.62 -78.25 33.83
C ARG A 672 5.31 -78.68 33.17
N ARG A 673 5.32 -78.95 31.87
CA ARG A 673 4.11 -79.37 31.14
C ARG A 673 3.61 -80.73 31.61
N ILE A 674 4.50 -81.66 31.92
CA ILE A 674 4.17 -82.97 32.50
C ILE A 674 3.62 -82.80 33.92
N ASP A 675 4.31 -82.05 34.79
CA ASP A 675 3.86 -81.76 36.16
C ASP A 675 2.46 -81.12 36.19
N ASN A 676 2.19 -80.21 35.25
CA ASN A 676 0.91 -79.53 35.07
C ASN A 676 -0.15 -80.33 34.29
N LYS A 677 0.19 -81.50 33.73
CA LYS A 677 -0.66 -82.34 32.84
C LYS A 677 -1.16 -81.61 31.59
N GLU A 678 -0.32 -80.75 31.02
CA GLU A 678 -0.59 -79.97 29.80
C GLU A 678 -0.46 -80.83 28.52
N GLY A 679 -1.48 -81.62 28.20
CA GLY A 679 -1.49 -82.53 27.04
C GLY A 679 -1.83 -81.90 25.67
N ASN A 680 -2.03 -80.58 25.56
CA ASN A 680 -2.29 -79.92 24.27
C ASN A 680 -1.01 -79.30 23.70
N ASP A 681 -0.44 -79.99 22.72
CA ASP A 681 0.82 -79.64 22.05
C ASP A 681 0.62 -79.07 20.63
N SER A 682 -0.54 -78.46 20.34
CA SER A 682 -0.85 -77.93 18.99
C SER A 682 0.18 -76.91 18.46
N SER A 683 0.96 -76.28 19.34
CA SER A 683 2.06 -75.36 19.00
C SER A 683 3.43 -76.04 18.78
N LEU A 684 3.53 -77.36 18.98
CA LEU A 684 4.79 -78.13 18.97
C LEU A 684 4.72 -79.32 18.00
N GLN A 685 4.05 -79.14 16.86
CA GLN A 685 3.94 -80.09 15.74
C GLN A 685 3.24 -81.45 16.02
N GLY A 686 2.75 -81.72 17.25
CA GLY A 686 2.01 -82.95 17.56
C GLY A 686 2.09 -83.31 19.05
N ARG A 687 1.63 -84.51 19.46
CA ARG A 687 1.52 -85.00 20.86
C ARG A 687 2.88 -85.23 21.59
N ILE A 688 3.81 -84.31 21.45
CA ILE A 688 5.21 -84.49 21.86
C ILE A 688 5.38 -84.57 23.37
N THR A 689 4.64 -83.79 24.18
CA THR A 689 4.77 -83.81 25.66
C THR A 689 4.45 -85.19 26.22
N SER A 690 3.43 -85.88 25.68
CA SER A 690 3.08 -87.24 26.11
C SER A 690 4.08 -88.31 25.66
N GLU A 691 4.79 -88.12 24.54
CA GLU A 691 5.90 -89.01 24.17
C GLU A 691 7.16 -88.70 24.99
N VAL A 692 7.41 -87.43 25.35
CA VAL A 692 8.50 -87.04 26.27
C VAL A 692 8.27 -87.64 27.66
N GLU A 693 7.05 -87.57 28.18
CA GLU A 693 6.65 -88.21 29.44
C GLU A 693 6.92 -89.72 29.40
N ARG A 694 6.54 -90.39 28.30
CA ARG A 694 6.69 -91.85 28.17
C ARG A 694 8.14 -92.31 27.98
N ARG A 695 8.99 -91.52 27.32
CA ARG A 695 10.29 -91.98 26.79
C ARG A 695 11.52 -91.25 27.35
N CYS A 696 11.36 -90.02 27.84
CA CYS A 696 12.46 -89.18 28.31
C CYS A 696 12.50 -89.01 29.83
N VAL A 697 11.46 -89.43 30.57
CA VAL A 697 11.44 -89.33 32.02
C VAL A 697 12.24 -90.49 32.64
N SER A 698 13.31 -90.15 33.35
CA SER A 698 14.14 -91.09 34.10
C SER A 698 14.28 -90.60 35.55
N GLY A 699 14.05 -91.49 36.53
CA GLY A 699 14.07 -91.10 37.96
C GLY A 699 13.05 -90.03 38.35
N GLY A 700 11.98 -89.84 37.56
CA GLY A 700 10.97 -88.80 37.78
C GLY A 700 11.33 -87.42 37.20
N GLN A 701 12.44 -87.29 36.47
CA GLN A 701 12.84 -86.06 35.79
C GLN A 701 12.99 -86.28 34.27
N VAL A 702 12.61 -85.28 33.48
CA VAL A 702 12.85 -85.26 32.03
C VAL A 702 14.35 -85.12 31.74
N ASP A 703 14.95 -86.16 31.18
CA ASP A 703 16.35 -86.17 30.74
C ASP A 703 16.44 -86.11 29.21
N PHE A 704 17.24 -85.16 28.72
CA PHE A 704 17.59 -85.04 27.32
C PHE A 704 19.10 -85.09 27.17
N LYS A 705 19.58 -86.07 26.41
CA LYS A 705 20.95 -86.06 25.90
C LYS A 705 21.09 -84.93 24.89
N SER A 706 22.33 -84.54 24.58
CA SER A 706 22.57 -83.55 23.53
C SER A 706 23.85 -83.81 22.78
N GLU A 707 23.82 -83.46 21.51
CA GLU A 707 24.93 -83.67 20.60
C GLU A 707 24.95 -82.58 19.53
N VAL A 708 26.14 -82.05 19.24
CA VAL A 708 26.32 -81.22 18.06
C VAL A 708 26.57 -82.17 16.90
N ILE A 709 25.62 -82.23 15.97
CA ILE A 709 25.76 -83.03 14.76
C ILE A 709 26.46 -82.16 13.71
N PRO A 710 27.69 -82.51 13.29
CA PRO A 710 28.33 -81.82 12.20
C PRO A 710 27.75 -82.25 10.85
N TYR A 711 27.57 -81.28 9.97
CA TYR A 711 27.36 -81.53 8.54
C TYR A 711 28.56 -81.01 7.72
N PRO A 712 29.07 -81.77 6.74
CA PRO A 712 30.10 -81.27 5.83
C PRO A 712 29.54 -80.09 5.02
N LEU A 713 30.35 -79.05 4.82
CA LEU A 713 29.93 -77.86 4.08
C LEU A 713 29.62 -78.11 2.59
N CYS A 714 30.04 -79.26 2.07
CA CYS A 714 29.97 -79.64 0.67
C CYS A 714 29.35 -81.03 0.44
N GLU A 715 28.69 -81.66 1.43
CA GLU A 715 28.03 -82.99 1.25
C GLU A 715 26.86 -82.90 0.26
N LYS A 716 26.14 -81.78 0.26
CA LYS A 716 25.01 -81.52 -0.62
C LYS A 716 25.28 -80.27 -1.46
N LYS A 717 24.86 -80.30 -2.72
CA LYS A 717 24.82 -79.10 -3.57
C LYS A 717 23.80 -78.11 -3.03
N TYR A 718 24.11 -76.81 -3.04
CA TYR A 718 23.11 -75.78 -2.77
C TYR A 718 21.96 -75.89 -3.79
N GLU A 719 20.74 -76.13 -3.32
CA GLU A 719 19.56 -76.32 -4.16
C GLU A 719 18.63 -75.12 -4.03
N CYS A 720 18.40 -74.37 -5.11
CA CYS A 720 17.48 -73.23 -5.09
C CYS A 720 16.01 -73.66 -4.88
N THR A 721 15.58 -73.75 -3.63
CA THR A 721 14.17 -73.86 -3.25
C THR A 721 13.49 -72.49 -3.41
N ARG A 722 12.70 -72.33 -4.49
CA ARG A 722 11.89 -71.13 -4.74
C ARG A 722 10.54 -71.17 -4.05
#